data_AF-A0A8J5NB39-F1
#
_entry.id   AF-A0A8J5NB39-F1
#
_cell.length_a   1.000
_cell.length_b   1.000
_cell.length_c   1.000
_cell.angle_alpha   90.00
_cell.angle_beta   90.00
_cell.angle_gamma   90.00
#
_symmetry.space_group_name_H-M   'P 1'
#
loop_
_entity.id
_entity.type
_entity.pdbx_description
1 polymer ?
#
loop_
_entity_poly.entity_id
_entity_poly.type
_entity_poly.pdbx_seq_one_letter_code
_entity_poly.pdbx_strand_id
1 'polypeptide(L)'
;SDDGSCQHGVVFVRCVSEDYLSGGVAAEGGLMSQVEGYRKASFAFLLCLVVTCWTTSGGANITVVTIQTDEQATTDDFLDTGLGVVPSLTQVTICVRYRLLHVGPDNGPILSYFADGYDNEIQLCTCVMFLTSDDFTRGVNWRRQIVEFMCCKYRLQVEMSLPVEMYKWHHYREATVKTESPEQLNIAGGGRFVMNQDLDNIEGGFNVRQSVHNDVAQLLLYREVLPPAYLKAYVKCQEPETNVKPFLYFDEGMTMFTQRGRVRVSVAPLESLCQEDASRLVMLPEKMNFDSAFAACSGMKGLMAIPTSEEENTQIFDEFFKFNDLCVDSFGTLYWLGFKGDLNTDEWLTVNTNQHLTWDKLATGFDKVKAGQLCASVGGADFPYDWYSTPCQYLMCPLCNFTATPSFRVRGLCKDSVIDRNLFLRDYENNKPQFHGPHFTGVSWDRDNATWKLTSRGHENLTGYMVMKVPTEYPVGVHSWIITGDKCVASELEVLITACGEEEYTCNDGACISKTQRCDLATNCPDRSDELNCHLAQIPSGYSLEMPPPKDQNTPVPVRILVEITSVRKIDILGFKMVLDIILRLFWRDGRLSMKNLRKDLNSNKVQDLKKLWIPLLQVEDGARSLADLLLRSESLLVQREGSPTADDDSRLYEDDVYLGSENTMMLYQVYTVDFTCQFQLRLYPFDSQVCSVAFSLIGVSPSFVILDKEEDGVIFTGKKKLLEYEVTSFTMTPVDDPLKSGQRVSLKLKNLSGYYISSTYVPTLLLVTICYLTLYFDIADFTDRVMVSLTSLLVLAALFSQTSQSIPKTAYLKLIDLWFVFLIVVEFVIVLVLVIVENMRLRKNKVFPSNVTVISVTTASGDKFPAETKKRHVEVNRAAVLTNTLAKVLLPSLITLFILGYAIVCYVASR
;
A
#
# COMPACT_ATOMS: atom_id res chain seq x y z
N SER A 1 -43.45 -3.35 -35.42
CA SER A 1 -44.59 -3.74 -36.26
C SER A 1 -44.13 -4.48 -37.51
N ASP A 2 -43.89 -5.79 -37.57
CA ASP A 2 -43.47 -6.90 -36.65
C ASP A 2 -43.15 -8.10 -37.58
N ASP A 3 -42.28 -9.08 -37.33
CA ASP A 3 -41.32 -9.40 -36.24
C ASP A 3 -40.09 -10.10 -36.90
N GLY A 4 -39.04 -10.65 -36.27
CA GLY A 4 -38.70 -10.83 -34.85
C GLY A 4 -37.44 -11.70 -34.64
N SER A 5 -37.24 -12.20 -33.41
CA SER A 5 -36.18 -13.14 -32.95
C SER A 5 -34.70 -12.69 -32.97
N CYS A 6 -34.21 -12.46 -31.74
CA CYS A 6 -32.91 -12.87 -31.18
C CYS A 6 -31.59 -12.24 -31.70
N GLN A 7 -31.06 -11.35 -30.86
CA GLN A 7 -29.69 -10.84 -30.88
C GLN A 7 -28.70 -11.84 -30.28
N HIS A 8 -27.48 -11.89 -30.81
CA HIS A 8 -26.24 -11.86 -30.02
C HIS A 8 -25.23 -11.01 -30.79
N GLY A 9 -24.80 -9.90 -30.20
CA GLY A 9 -23.96 -8.90 -30.87
C GLY A 9 -22.48 -9.11 -30.55
N VAL A 10 -21.62 -9.15 -31.57
CA VAL A 10 -20.18 -8.92 -31.41
C VAL A 10 -19.91 -7.44 -31.68
N VAL A 11 -19.69 -6.68 -30.61
CA VAL A 11 -19.31 -5.26 -30.71
C VAL A 11 -17.78 -5.18 -30.81
N PHE A 12 -17.29 -4.63 -31.92
CA PHE A 12 -15.89 -4.20 -32.02
C PHE A 12 -15.65 -2.98 -31.11
N VAL A 13 -14.65 -3.07 -30.23
CA VAL A 13 -14.07 -1.91 -29.52
C VAL A 13 -12.58 -1.84 -29.82
N ARG A 14 -12.06 -0.62 -29.99
CA ARG A 14 -10.72 -0.32 -30.51
C ARG A 14 -10.04 0.73 -29.62
N CYS A 15 -8.95 0.36 -28.96
CA CYS A 15 -7.89 1.20 -28.35
C CYS A 15 -6.56 0.44 -28.57
N VAL A 16 -5.44 0.94 -29.11
CA VAL A 16 -4.69 2.23 -29.09
C VAL A 16 -3.62 2.28 -27.99
N SER A 17 -2.35 2.44 -28.42
CA SER A 17 -1.09 2.66 -27.65
C SER A 17 -0.63 1.52 -26.72
N GLU A 18 0.66 1.35 -26.39
CA GLU A 18 1.84 2.22 -26.62
C GLU A 18 3.16 1.42 -26.73
N ASP A 19 4.20 2.00 -27.35
CA ASP A 19 5.55 1.46 -27.45
C ASP A 19 6.36 1.59 -26.14
N TYR A 20 7.26 0.63 -25.84
CA TYR A 20 8.45 0.90 -25.00
C TYR A 20 9.69 0.11 -25.46
N LEU A 21 10.55 0.82 -26.19
CA LEU A 21 12.03 0.80 -26.17
C LEU A 21 12.77 -0.54 -25.91
N SER A 22 13.46 -1.01 -26.94
CA SER A 22 14.91 -1.28 -26.84
C SER A 22 15.61 -0.75 -28.08
N GLY A 23 16.76 -0.10 -27.92
CA GLY A 23 17.46 0.62 -28.99
C GLY A 23 18.97 0.37 -28.99
N GLY A 24 19.60 0.65 -30.14
CA GLY A 24 21.01 0.37 -30.41
C GLY A 24 21.22 -1.07 -30.94
N VAL A 25 22.11 -1.33 -31.90
CA VAL A 25 23.16 -0.49 -32.52
C VAL A 25 23.21 -0.74 -34.04
N ALA A 26 23.72 0.22 -34.79
CA ALA A 26 23.74 0.24 -36.25
C ALA A 26 24.76 -0.72 -36.91
N ALA A 27 24.45 -1.12 -38.15
CA ALA A 27 25.45 -1.34 -39.20
C ALA A 27 24.83 -1.05 -40.59
N GLU A 28 25.54 -0.30 -41.42
CA GLU A 28 25.14 0.05 -42.79
C GLU A 28 25.49 -1.07 -43.78
N GLY A 29 24.79 -1.15 -44.93
CA GLY A 29 25.17 -2.05 -46.02
C GLY A 29 24.05 -2.32 -47.01
N GLY A 30 23.82 -1.42 -47.97
CA GLY A 30 22.80 -1.62 -49.00
C GLY A 30 23.35 -2.24 -50.29
N LEU A 31 22.52 -3.00 -51.02
CA LEU A 31 22.51 -2.98 -52.49
C LEU A 31 21.18 -3.48 -53.08
N MET A 32 20.41 -2.53 -53.64
CA MET A 32 19.79 -2.57 -54.98
C MET A 32 19.54 -3.94 -55.66
N SER A 33 18.27 -4.28 -55.92
CA SER A 33 17.74 -4.40 -57.31
C SER A 33 16.22 -4.67 -57.35
N GLN A 34 15.56 -4.20 -58.42
CA GLN A 34 14.14 -4.39 -58.71
C GLN A 34 13.90 -5.74 -59.41
N VAL A 35 12.70 -6.34 -59.27
CA VAL A 35 11.85 -6.77 -60.41
C VAL A 35 10.37 -6.66 -60.01
N GLU A 36 9.51 -6.21 -60.93
CA GLU A 36 8.07 -6.03 -60.73
C GLU A 36 7.26 -7.33 -60.97
N GLY A 37 6.25 -7.55 -60.12
CA GLY A 37 4.88 -7.93 -60.49
C GLY A 37 4.58 -9.24 -61.23
N TYR A 38 3.60 -10.00 -60.71
CA TYR A 38 2.46 -10.45 -61.53
C TYR A 38 1.17 -10.59 -60.69
N ARG A 39 0.01 -10.54 -61.36
CA ARG A 39 -1.32 -10.38 -60.75
C ARG A 39 -1.95 -11.68 -60.21
N LYS A 40 -2.86 -11.49 -59.24
CA LYS A 40 -3.92 -12.41 -58.81
C LYS A 40 -4.64 -13.12 -59.97
N ALA A 41 -5.01 -14.38 -59.76
CA ALA A 41 -6.32 -14.92 -60.14
C ALA A 41 -6.76 -15.95 -59.08
N SER A 42 -8.02 -15.84 -58.63
CA SER A 42 -8.61 -16.71 -57.60
C SER A 42 -9.29 -17.93 -58.21
N PHE A 43 -9.44 -19.02 -57.44
CA PHE A 43 -10.72 -19.68 -57.08
C PHE A 43 -10.52 -21.16 -56.76
N ALA A 44 -10.89 -21.59 -55.55
CA ALA A 44 -11.94 -22.59 -55.30
C ALA A 44 -12.08 -22.86 -53.78
N PHE A 45 -13.32 -22.89 -53.29
CA PHE A 45 -13.63 -23.42 -51.95
C PHE A 45 -13.40 -24.93 -51.91
N LEU A 46 -12.96 -25.46 -50.78
CA LEU A 46 -13.55 -26.69 -50.26
C LEU A 46 -13.71 -26.57 -48.73
N LEU A 47 -14.97 -26.58 -48.29
CA LEU A 47 -15.32 -26.74 -46.89
C LEU A 47 -15.34 -28.24 -46.59
N CYS A 48 -14.53 -28.72 -45.65
CA CYS A 48 -14.66 -30.07 -45.10
C CYS A 48 -14.73 -29.99 -43.58
N LEU A 49 -15.94 -29.73 -43.09
CA LEU A 49 -16.36 -30.18 -41.77
C LEU A 49 -16.36 -31.71 -41.80
N VAL A 50 -15.32 -32.32 -41.25
CA VAL A 50 -15.30 -33.76 -40.94
C VAL A 50 -15.45 -33.88 -39.42
N VAL A 51 -16.71 -33.95 -38.98
CA VAL A 51 -17.03 -34.56 -37.70
C VAL A 51 -16.82 -36.07 -37.87
N THR A 52 -15.64 -36.56 -37.54
CA THR A 52 -15.42 -37.98 -37.27
C THR A 52 -15.30 -38.18 -35.78
N CYS A 53 -16.40 -38.63 -35.18
CA CYS A 53 -16.34 -39.38 -33.95
C CYS A 53 -15.42 -40.59 -34.16
N TRP A 54 -14.24 -40.59 -33.55
CA TRP A 54 -13.36 -41.76 -33.49
C TRP A 54 -13.64 -42.51 -32.19
N THR A 55 -14.80 -43.18 -32.13
CA THR A 55 -14.90 -44.40 -31.33
C THR A 55 -14.38 -45.56 -32.16
N THR A 56 -13.15 -46.02 -31.92
CA THR A 56 -12.85 -47.43 -31.58
C THR A 56 -11.34 -47.77 -31.60
N SER A 57 -10.99 -48.65 -30.65
CA SER A 57 -9.87 -49.59 -30.65
C SER A 57 -8.43 -49.08 -30.68
N GLY A 58 -7.79 -49.15 -29.50
CA GLY A 58 -6.40 -49.61 -29.40
C GLY A 58 -5.34 -48.53 -29.21
N GLY A 59 -5.40 -47.77 -28.12
CA GLY A 59 -4.26 -46.99 -27.66
C GLY A 59 -3.01 -47.87 -27.53
N ALA A 60 -1.91 -47.44 -28.15
CA ALA A 60 -0.65 -48.18 -28.08
C ALA A 60 -0.14 -48.20 -26.63
N ASN A 61 0.07 -49.40 -26.10
CA ASN A 61 0.75 -49.61 -24.83
C ASN A 61 2.23 -49.23 -25.01
N ILE A 62 2.74 -48.32 -24.17
CA ILE A 62 4.14 -47.91 -24.20
C ILE A 62 4.86 -48.22 -22.89
N THR A 63 6.13 -48.60 -23.01
CA THR A 63 7.01 -48.94 -21.89
C THR A 63 7.41 -47.67 -21.14
N VAL A 64 7.13 -47.64 -19.84
CA VAL A 64 7.49 -46.58 -18.90
C VAL A 64 8.48 -47.13 -17.89
N VAL A 65 9.62 -46.47 -17.76
CA VAL A 65 10.72 -46.89 -16.90
C VAL A 65 10.93 -45.87 -15.80
N THR A 66 10.63 -46.24 -14.55
CA THR A 66 10.88 -45.43 -13.36
C THR A 66 12.26 -45.78 -12.79
N ILE A 67 13.10 -44.77 -12.59
CA ILE A 67 14.48 -44.91 -12.09
C ILE A 67 14.61 -44.16 -10.75
N GLN A 68 15.36 -44.71 -9.79
CA GLN A 68 15.43 -44.28 -8.38
C GLN A 68 14.11 -44.39 -7.59
N THR A 69 13.57 -45.61 -7.51
CA THR A 69 12.26 -45.87 -6.87
C THR A 69 12.20 -45.70 -5.35
N ASP A 70 13.32 -45.53 -4.65
CA ASP A 70 13.40 -45.44 -3.18
C ASP A 70 13.51 -43.98 -2.66
N GLU A 71 13.37 -43.79 -1.34
CA GLU A 71 13.49 -42.48 -0.68
C GLU A 71 14.90 -41.87 -0.74
N GLN A 72 15.97 -42.65 -1.00
CA GLN A 72 17.35 -42.14 -1.07
C GLN A 72 17.91 -42.22 -2.48
N ALA A 73 18.58 -41.14 -2.90
CA ALA A 73 19.24 -41.08 -4.20
C ALA A 73 20.55 -41.88 -4.14
N THR A 74 20.85 -42.67 -5.18
CA THR A 74 22.08 -43.49 -5.25
C THR A 74 22.77 -43.38 -6.60
N THR A 75 24.04 -43.80 -6.65
CA THR A 75 24.86 -43.92 -7.85
C THR A 75 24.58 -45.18 -8.68
N ASP A 76 23.86 -46.15 -8.12
CA ASP A 76 23.81 -47.52 -8.63
C ASP A 76 22.55 -47.79 -9.46
N ASP A 77 21.55 -46.90 -9.36
CA ASP A 77 20.26 -46.99 -10.03
C ASP A 77 20.30 -46.24 -11.39
N PHE A 78 20.52 -46.97 -12.50
CA PHE A 78 20.61 -46.43 -13.86
C PHE A 78 20.31 -47.46 -14.97
N LEU A 79 20.12 -46.97 -16.20
CA LEU A 79 20.06 -47.81 -17.41
C LEU A 79 21.36 -47.69 -18.20
N ASP A 80 21.87 -48.82 -18.70
CA ASP A 80 23.16 -48.88 -19.42
C ASP A 80 23.04 -49.79 -20.65
N THR A 81 23.38 -49.28 -21.84
CA THR A 81 23.42 -50.10 -23.07
C THR A 81 24.62 -51.04 -23.10
N GLY A 82 25.65 -50.78 -22.29
CA GLY A 82 26.98 -51.36 -22.45
C GLY A 82 27.80 -50.69 -23.56
N LEU A 83 29.07 -51.11 -23.66
CA LEU A 83 30.05 -50.61 -24.61
C LEU A 83 29.76 -51.07 -26.05
N GLY A 84 29.93 -50.19 -27.02
CA GLY A 84 29.96 -50.54 -28.44
C GLY A 84 28.61 -50.65 -29.14
N VAL A 85 27.50 -50.35 -28.46
CA VAL A 85 26.14 -50.43 -29.04
C VAL A 85 25.85 -49.27 -29.99
N VAL A 86 26.41 -48.08 -29.72
CA VAL A 86 26.18 -46.87 -30.52
C VAL A 86 27.18 -46.82 -31.69
N PRO A 87 26.72 -46.80 -32.96
CA PRO A 87 27.59 -46.61 -34.13
C PRO A 87 28.01 -45.14 -34.27
N SER A 88 29.02 -44.83 -35.09
CA SER A 88 29.38 -43.43 -35.35
C SER A 88 28.26 -42.69 -36.07
N LEU A 89 27.86 -41.52 -35.56
CA LEU A 89 26.71 -40.75 -36.06
C LEU A 89 27.15 -39.42 -36.69
N THR A 90 26.61 -39.13 -37.88
CA THR A 90 26.74 -37.83 -38.58
C THR A 90 25.42 -37.05 -38.60
N GLN A 91 24.32 -37.73 -38.25
CA GLN A 91 22.98 -37.19 -38.08
C GLN A 91 22.26 -38.06 -37.05
N VAL A 92 21.41 -37.46 -36.21
CA VAL A 92 20.61 -38.20 -35.22
C VAL A 92 19.28 -37.49 -34.95
N THR A 93 18.21 -38.24 -34.77
CA THR A 93 16.95 -37.73 -34.18
C THR A 93 16.71 -38.47 -32.87
N ILE A 94 16.50 -37.72 -31.78
CA ILE A 94 16.23 -38.26 -30.44
C ILE A 94 14.82 -37.82 -30.06
N CYS A 95 13.89 -38.78 -29.96
CA CYS A 95 12.59 -38.56 -29.34
C CYS A 95 12.54 -39.25 -27.97
N VAL A 96 11.97 -38.57 -26.97
CA VAL A 96 11.76 -39.09 -25.62
C VAL A 96 10.53 -38.45 -25.00
N ARG A 97 9.73 -39.24 -24.26
CA ARG A 97 8.74 -38.70 -23.32
C ARG A 97 9.25 -38.95 -21.90
N TYR A 98 9.23 -37.93 -21.04
CA TYR A 98 9.63 -38.12 -19.65
C TYR A 98 8.78 -37.28 -18.70
N ARG A 99 8.65 -37.76 -17.47
CA ARG A 99 8.09 -37.05 -16.33
C ARG A 99 9.18 -36.89 -15.29
N LEU A 100 9.68 -35.66 -15.11
CA LEU A 100 10.68 -35.37 -14.08
C LEU A 100 10.01 -35.42 -12.70
N LEU A 101 10.53 -36.28 -11.81
CA LEU A 101 10.02 -36.46 -10.46
C LEU A 101 10.89 -35.74 -9.42
N HIS A 102 12.22 -35.86 -9.51
CA HIS A 102 13.20 -35.11 -8.73
C HIS A 102 14.47 -34.85 -9.55
N VAL A 103 15.18 -33.76 -9.27
CA VAL A 103 16.45 -33.42 -9.94
C VAL A 103 17.48 -33.02 -8.89
N GLY A 104 18.66 -33.63 -8.90
CA GLY A 104 19.74 -33.19 -8.01
C GLY A 104 20.15 -31.72 -8.24
N PRO A 105 20.77 -31.06 -7.23
CA PRO A 105 21.03 -29.61 -7.25
C PRO A 105 21.99 -29.17 -8.36
N ASP A 106 22.79 -30.11 -8.88
CA ASP A 106 23.81 -29.86 -9.91
C ASP A 106 23.28 -30.12 -11.35
N ASN A 107 21.95 -30.16 -11.55
CA ASN A 107 21.25 -30.39 -12.83
C ASN A 107 21.65 -31.70 -13.55
N GLY A 108 21.41 -32.84 -12.89
CA GLY A 108 21.73 -34.17 -13.40
C GLY A 108 21.24 -34.49 -14.82
N PRO A 109 22.01 -35.27 -15.62
CA PRO A 109 21.59 -35.71 -16.94
C PRO A 109 20.50 -36.79 -16.89
N ILE A 110 19.48 -36.60 -17.72
CA ILE A 110 18.49 -37.62 -18.08
C ILE A 110 19.19 -38.71 -18.92
N LEU A 111 20.17 -38.33 -19.75
CA LEU A 111 20.91 -39.18 -20.69
C LEU A 111 22.32 -38.61 -20.89
N SER A 112 23.34 -39.46 -20.81
CA SER A 112 24.74 -39.15 -21.14
C SER A 112 25.36 -40.25 -22.01
N TYR A 113 26.21 -39.86 -22.95
CA TYR A 113 26.97 -40.75 -23.84
C TYR A 113 28.44 -40.33 -23.87
N PHE A 114 29.32 -41.29 -23.59
CA PHE A 114 30.76 -41.10 -23.52
C PHE A 114 31.49 -42.07 -24.46
N ALA A 115 32.48 -41.58 -25.21
CA ALA A 115 33.30 -42.36 -26.13
C ALA A 115 34.79 -42.23 -25.78
N ASP A 116 35.60 -43.24 -26.12
CA ASP A 116 37.01 -43.26 -25.72
C ASP A 116 37.79 -42.10 -26.39
N GLY A 117 38.33 -41.20 -25.57
CA GLY A 117 39.01 -39.97 -25.99
C GLY A 117 38.12 -38.73 -26.18
N TYR A 118 36.79 -38.82 -26.02
CA TYR A 118 35.85 -37.70 -26.22
C TYR A 118 34.84 -37.61 -25.06
N ASP A 119 34.89 -36.50 -24.33
CA ASP A 119 34.03 -36.21 -23.18
C ASP A 119 32.63 -35.77 -23.60
N ASN A 120 31.60 -36.34 -22.95
CA ASN A 120 30.17 -35.99 -23.06
C ASN A 120 29.70 -35.63 -24.49
N GLU A 121 29.92 -36.53 -25.45
CA GLU A 121 29.57 -36.30 -26.87
C GLU A 121 28.06 -36.05 -27.08
N ILE A 122 27.19 -36.72 -26.30
CA ILE A 122 25.75 -36.43 -26.23
C ILE A 122 25.35 -36.35 -24.76
N GLN A 123 24.82 -35.22 -24.31
CA GLN A 123 24.31 -35.06 -22.95
C GLN A 123 22.96 -34.32 -22.96
N LEU A 124 21.94 -34.91 -22.32
CA LEU A 124 20.64 -34.32 -22.09
C LEU A 124 20.46 -34.06 -20.60
N CYS A 125 20.70 -32.82 -20.17
CA CYS A 125 20.43 -32.38 -18.81
C CYS A 125 19.06 -31.72 -18.73
N THR A 126 18.51 -31.69 -17.51
CA THR A 126 17.17 -31.14 -17.25
C THR A 126 17.05 -29.67 -17.67
N CYS A 127 18.10 -28.86 -17.51
CA CYS A 127 18.09 -27.45 -17.90
C CYS A 127 18.72 -27.14 -19.28
N VAL A 128 19.54 -28.03 -19.85
CA VAL A 128 20.37 -27.78 -21.05
C VAL A 128 20.63 -29.09 -21.80
N MET A 129 20.65 -29.07 -23.13
CA MET A 129 21.16 -30.20 -23.93
C MET A 129 22.48 -29.81 -24.60
N PHE A 130 23.51 -30.62 -24.41
CA PHE A 130 24.84 -30.44 -24.98
C PHE A 130 25.14 -31.52 -26.03
N LEU A 131 25.76 -31.09 -27.13
CA LEU A 131 26.40 -31.91 -28.14
C LEU A 131 27.70 -31.18 -28.48
N THR A 132 28.83 -31.70 -28.00
CA THR A 132 30.20 -31.16 -28.19
C THR A 132 30.42 -29.69 -27.81
N SER A 133 30.83 -29.47 -26.56
CA SER A 133 31.71 -28.37 -26.06
C SER A 133 31.41 -26.88 -26.37
N ASP A 134 30.16 -26.43 -26.53
CA ASP A 134 29.84 -24.99 -26.47
C ASP A 134 28.59 -24.70 -25.63
N ASP A 135 28.69 -23.68 -24.76
CA ASP A 135 27.69 -23.33 -23.74
C ASP A 135 26.37 -22.83 -24.34
N PHE A 136 25.27 -23.57 -24.14
CA PHE A 136 23.91 -23.13 -24.51
C PHE A 136 22.99 -22.90 -23.30
N THR A 137 23.37 -21.98 -22.41
CA THR A 137 22.57 -21.66 -21.22
C THR A 137 21.31 -20.85 -21.53
N ARG A 138 20.13 -21.46 -21.35
CA ARG A 138 18.86 -20.73 -21.14
C ARG A 138 18.00 -21.42 -20.07
N GLY A 139 18.05 -20.89 -18.85
CA GLY A 139 17.23 -21.40 -17.74
C GLY A 139 15.73 -21.29 -18.03
N VAL A 140 15.03 -22.42 -17.87
CA VAL A 140 13.55 -22.49 -17.86
C VAL A 140 13.10 -22.39 -16.40
N ASN A 141 12.21 -21.45 -16.09
CA ASN A 141 11.67 -21.31 -14.73
C ASN A 141 10.67 -22.45 -14.43
N TRP A 142 11.16 -23.48 -13.75
CA TRP A 142 10.39 -24.63 -13.28
C TRP A 142 9.19 -24.21 -12.40
N ARG A 143 7.96 -24.49 -12.84
CA ARG A 143 6.73 -24.23 -12.07
C ARG A 143 5.68 -25.36 -12.14
N ARG A 144 6.05 -26.62 -12.45
CA ARG A 144 5.20 -27.83 -12.35
C ARG A 144 6.10 -29.07 -12.42
N GLN A 145 5.61 -30.24 -11.97
CA GLN A 145 6.12 -31.52 -12.44
C GLN A 145 5.78 -31.60 -13.93
N ILE A 146 6.79 -31.56 -14.80
CA ILE A 146 6.55 -31.45 -16.25
C ILE A 146 6.62 -32.84 -16.86
N VAL A 147 5.51 -33.26 -17.48
CA VAL A 147 5.53 -34.27 -18.54
C VAL A 147 6.01 -33.54 -19.80
N GLU A 148 7.21 -33.86 -20.26
CA GLU A 148 7.80 -33.25 -21.45
C GLU A 148 7.88 -34.29 -22.57
N PHE A 149 7.35 -33.89 -23.72
CA PHE A 149 7.50 -34.60 -24.98
C PHE A 149 8.54 -33.86 -25.79
N MET A 150 9.72 -34.44 -25.92
CA MET A 150 10.83 -33.83 -26.65
C MET A 150 11.13 -34.69 -27.87
N CYS A 151 11.22 -34.07 -29.05
CA CYS A 151 11.92 -34.71 -30.16
C CYS A 151 12.79 -33.74 -30.95
N CYS A 152 14.10 -34.00 -30.91
CA CYS A 152 15.14 -33.12 -31.43
C CYS A 152 15.85 -33.81 -32.59
N LYS A 153 16.12 -33.06 -33.67
CA LYS A 153 16.89 -33.54 -34.82
C LYS A 153 18.19 -32.76 -34.98
N TYR A 154 19.24 -33.50 -35.30
CA TYR A 154 20.59 -33.00 -35.44
C TYR A 154 21.14 -33.42 -36.80
N ARG A 155 21.56 -32.41 -37.56
CA ARG A 155 22.40 -32.56 -38.73
C ARG A 155 23.72 -31.92 -38.36
N LEU A 156 24.80 -32.70 -38.24
CA LEU A 156 26.10 -32.20 -37.77
C LEU A 156 26.86 -31.39 -38.87
N GLN A 157 26.09 -30.67 -39.68
CA GLN A 157 26.50 -29.55 -40.51
C GLN A 157 25.40 -28.47 -40.46
N VAL A 158 25.70 -27.39 -39.74
CA VAL A 158 25.20 -26.00 -39.94
C VAL A 158 23.71 -25.71 -39.69
N GLU A 159 22.83 -26.68 -39.37
CA GLU A 159 21.42 -26.34 -39.08
C GLU A 159 20.75 -27.27 -38.05
N MET A 160 20.76 -26.84 -36.78
CA MET A 160 19.84 -27.36 -35.75
C MET A 160 18.46 -26.72 -35.94
N SER A 161 17.38 -27.48 -35.78
CA SER A 161 16.06 -26.89 -35.52
C SER A 161 15.36 -27.67 -34.40
N LEU A 162 15.18 -27.04 -33.25
CA LEU A 162 14.49 -27.62 -32.08
C LEU A 162 13.00 -27.28 -32.15
N PRO A 163 12.09 -28.25 -32.30
CA PRO A 163 10.68 -28.09 -31.96
C PRO A 163 10.48 -28.48 -30.49
N VAL A 164 10.50 -27.51 -29.58
CA VAL A 164 10.11 -27.72 -28.18
C VAL A 164 8.69 -27.22 -28.01
N GLU A 165 7.79 -28.10 -27.53
CA GLU A 165 6.46 -27.74 -27.07
C GLU A 165 6.40 -28.08 -25.57
N MET A 166 6.67 -27.10 -24.71
CA MET A 166 6.49 -27.26 -23.27
C MET A 166 4.99 -27.32 -22.98
N TYR A 167 4.51 -28.44 -22.42
CA TYR A 167 3.09 -28.74 -22.22
C TYR A 167 2.37 -27.87 -21.15
N LYS A 168 2.94 -26.71 -20.82
CA LYS A 168 2.35 -25.69 -19.94
C LYS A 168 1.97 -24.39 -20.67
N TRP A 169 2.34 -24.22 -21.95
CA TRP A 169 2.21 -22.93 -22.64
C TRP A 169 1.68 -22.97 -24.08
N HIS A 170 1.43 -24.15 -24.67
CA HIS A 170 1.07 -24.33 -26.09
C HIS A 170 1.93 -23.52 -27.08
N HIS A 171 3.18 -23.24 -26.70
CA HIS A 171 4.10 -22.43 -27.49
C HIS A 171 5.11 -23.34 -28.19
N TYR A 172 4.75 -23.74 -29.40
CA TYR A 172 5.70 -24.28 -30.37
C TYR A 172 6.78 -23.22 -30.65
N ARG A 173 7.98 -23.40 -30.10
CA ARG A 173 9.15 -22.56 -30.40
C ARG A 173 10.11 -23.35 -31.28
N GLU A 174 10.23 -22.93 -32.54
CA GLU A 174 11.23 -23.43 -33.47
C GLU A 174 12.50 -22.59 -33.32
N ALA A 175 13.53 -23.17 -32.69
CA ALA A 175 14.83 -22.51 -32.53
C ALA A 175 15.83 -23.06 -33.54
N THR A 176 16.25 -22.21 -34.49
CA THR A 176 17.28 -22.54 -35.48
C THR A 176 18.62 -21.95 -35.06
N VAL A 177 19.64 -22.79 -34.90
CA VAL A 177 21.01 -22.36 -34.55
C VAL A 177 21.98 -22.83 -35.63
N LYS A 178 22.91 -21.94 -35.99
CA LYS A 178 23.97 -22.19 -36.98
C LYS A 178 25.31 -21.98 -36.30
N THR A 179 26.14 -23.01 -36.25
CA THR A 179 27.53 -22.93 -35.80
C THR A 179 28.43 -22.38 -36.91
N GLU A 180 29.44 -21.58 -36.55
CA GLU A 180 30.36 -20.94 -37.50
C GLU A 180 31.60 -21.80 -37.85
N SER A 181 31.79 -22.96 -37.23
CA SER A 181 32.93 -23.82 -37.52
C SER A 181 32.76 -24.61 -38.83
N PRO A 182 33.82 -24.74 -39.66
CA PRO A 182 33.77 -25.46 -40.93
C PRO A 182 34.00 -26.97 -40.80
N GLU A 183 34.28 -27.48 -39.59
CA GLU A 183 34.55 -28.90 -39.35
C GLU A 183 33.26 -29.69 -39.15
N GLN A 184 33.20 -30.86 -39.81
CA GLN A 184 32.06 -31.75 -39.73
C GLN A 184 32.15 -32.56 -38.44
N LEU A 185 31.38 -32.13 -37.42
CA LEU A 185 31.24 -32.84 -36.15
C LEU A 185 30.72 -34.26 -36.43
N ASN A 186 31.38 -35.28 -35.89
CA ASN A 186 30.96 -36.67 -35.97
C ASN A 186 31.03 -37.24 -34.56
N ILE A 187 29.94 -37.83 -34.08
CA ILE A 187 29.89 -38.53 -32.79
C ILE A 187 30.62 -39.86 -32.96
N ALA A 188 31.60 -40.13 -32.11
CA ALA A 188 32.40 -41.34 -32.15
C ALA A 188 31.56 -42.57 -31.75
N GLY A 189 31.49 -43.56 -32.64
CA GLY A 189 30.91 -44.86 -32.32
C GLY A 189 31.84 -45.68 -31.42
N GLY A 190 31.27 -46.63 -30.68
CA GLY A 190 32.03 -47.50 -29.78
C GLY A 190 31.90 -47.19 -28.29
N GLY A 191 31.29 -46.04 -27.95
CA GLY A 191 31.12 -45.57 -26.57
C GLY A 191 30.05 -46.31 -25.76
N ARG A 192 29.71 -45.73 -24.61
CA ARG A 192 28.74 -46.24 -23.63
C ARG A 192 27.64 -45.19 -23.41
N PHE A 193 26.39 -45.63 -23.37
CA PHE A 193 25.22 -44.78 -23.18
C PHE A 193 24.55 -45.13 -21.84
N VAL A 194 24.42 -44.14 -20.97
CA VAL A 194 23.78 -44.27 -19.65
C VAL A 194 22.65 -43.26 -19.52
N MET A 195 21.54 -43.67 -18.91
CA MET A 195 20.48 -42.76 -18.49
C MET A 195 20.51 -42.55 -16.99
N ASN A 196 20.08 -41.37 -16.55
CA ASN A 196 19.84 -41.01 -15.15
C ASN A 196 21.09 -40.79 -14.25
N GLN A 197 22.29 -40.89 -14.82
CA GLN A 197 23.58 -40.59 -14.18
C GLN A 197 24.52 -39.96 -15.21
N ASP A 198 25.49 -39.17 -14.74
CA ASP A 198 26.51 -38.57 -15.60
C ASP A 198 27.72 -39.49 -15.81
N LEU A 199 28.27 -39.49 -17.02
CA LEU A 199 29.48 -40.23 -17.35
C LEU A 199 30.67 -39.26 -17.41
N ASP A 200 31.28 -38.96 -16.26
CA ASP A 200 32.55 -38.20 -16.22
C ASP A 200 33.69 -38.95 -16.94
N ASN A 201 33.59 -40.27 -17.07
CA ASN A 201 34.46 -41.11 -17.89
C ASN A 201 33.75 -42.41 -18.36
N ILE A 202 34.41 -43.16 -19.24
CA ILE A 202 33.84 -44.38 -19.85
C ILE A 202 33.57 -45.53 -18.86
N GLU A 203 34.32 -45.61 -17.75
CA GLU A 203 34.13 -46.61 -16.68
C GLU A 203 33.03 -46.17 -15.69
N GLY A 204 32.86 -44.87 -15.46
CA GLY A 204 31.83 -44.28 -14.59
C GLY A 204 32.13 -42.82 -14.23
N GLY A 205 31.76 -42.42 -13.01
CA GLY A 205 31.80 -41.01 -12.55
C GLY A 205 30.63 -40.64 -11.64
N PHE A 206 29.65 -41.54 -11.51
CA PHE A 206 28.36 -41.33 -10.89
C PHE A 206 28.42 -40.63 -9.53
N ASN A 207 27.57 -39.61 -9.40
CA ASN A 207 27.47 -38.77 -8.22
C ASN A 207 25.98 -38.61 -7.87
N VAL A 208 25.65 -38.85 -6.60
CA VAL A 208 24.28 -38.74 -6.08
C VAL A 208 23.65 -37.38 -6.42
N ARG A 209 24.43 -36.29 -6.49
CA ARG A 209 23.93 -34.94 -6.83
C ARG A 209 23.65 -34.70 -8.32
N GLN A 210 24.23 -35.51 -9.20
CA GLN A 210 23.94 -35.54 -10.65
C GLN A 210 22.90 -36.62 -10.98
N SER A 211 22.37 -37.33 -9.99
CA SER A 211 21.30 -38.30 -10.22
C SER A 211 19.91 -37.62 -10.28
N VAL A 212 19.01 -38.24 -11.05
CA VAL A 212 17.65 -37.76 -11.29
C VAL A 212 16.67 -38.85 -10.83
N HIS A 213 15.44 -38.48 -10.48
CA HIS A 213 14.33 -39.43 -10.37
C HIS A 213 13.33 -39.03 -11.44
N ASN A 214 13.00 -39.96 -12.34
CA ASN A 214 12.08 -39.72 -13.43
C ASN A 214 11.32 -40.99 -13.80
N ASP A 215 10.21 -40.79 -14.52
CA ASP A 215 9.64 -41.81 -15.38
C ASP A 215 10.01 -41.47 -16.82
N VAL A 216 10.76 -42.34 -17.50
CA VAL A 216 11.01 -42.22 -18.94
C VAL A 216 10.03 -43.11 -19.68
N ALA A 217 9.07 -42.51 -20.35
CA ALA A 217 8.06 -43.19 -21.15
C ALA A 217 8.50 -43.19 -22.62
N GLN A 218 8.86 -44.34 -23.18
CA GLN A 218 9.27 -44.48 -24.59
C GLN A 218 10.47 -43.57 -25.01
N LEU A 219 11.65 -44.18 -25.13
CA LEU A 219 12.81 -43.59 -25.81
C LEU A 219 12.88 -44.08 -27.27
N LEU A 220 13.22 -43.20 -28.22
CA LEU A 220 13.42 -43.54 -29.64
C LEU A 220 14.59 -42.73 -30.24
N LEU A 221 15.70 -43.39 -30.57
CA LEU A 221 16.82 -42.75 -31.30
C LEU A 221 16.89 -43.26 -32.74
N TYR A 222 17.00 -42.34 -33.69
CA TYR A 222 17.11 -42.60 -35.12
C TYR A 222 18.44 -42.08 -35.65
N ARG A 223 19.05 -42.87 -36.55
CA ARG A 223 20.28 -42.56 -37.31
C ARG A 223 20.08 -41.58 -38.47
N GLU A 224 18.86 -41.06 -38.63
CA GLU A 224 18.41 -40.26 -39.76
C GLU A 224 17.55 -39.09 -39.26
N VAL A 225 17.48 -38.01 -40.04
CA VAL A 225 16.70 -36.81 -39.69
C VAL A 225 15.23 -36.97 -40.06
N LEU A 226 14.35 -37.00 -39.06
CA LEU A 226 12.90 -37.06 -39.29
C LEU A 226 12.31 -35.70 -39.73
N PRO A 227 11.22 -35.69 -40.54
CA PRO A 227 10.63 -34.47 -41.04
C PRO A 227 9.95 -33.65 -39.91
N PRO A 228 9.93 -32.30 -39.97
CA PRO A 228 9.32 -31.47 -38.92
C PRO A 228 7.85 -31.77 -38.61
N ALA A 229 7.10 -32.29 -39.58
CA ALA A 229 5.71 -32.72 -39.38
C ALA A 229 5.60 -33.94 -38.43
N TYR A 230 6.56 -34.88 -38.51
CA TYR A 230 6.64 -36.01 -37.57
C TYR A 230 6.92 -35.52 -36.15
N LEU A 231 7.92 -34.64 -36.01
CA LEU A 231 8.33 -34.09 -34.71
C LEU A 231 7.15 -33.35 -34.03
N LYS A 232 6.42 -32.52 -34.79
CA LYS A 232 5.20 -31.82 -34.32
C LYS A 232 4.09 -32.77 -33.89
N ALA A 233 3.90 -33.88 -34.59
CA ALA A 233 2.87 -34.86 -34.25
C ALA A 233 3.25 -35.69 -33.02
N TYR A 234 4.50 -36.18 -32.94
CA TYR A 234 5.02 -36.94 -31.79
C TYR A 234 4.87 -36.19 -30.47
N VAL A 235 5.22 -34.91 -30.48
CA VAL A 235 5.14 -33.99 -29.33
C VAL A 235 3.69 -33.66 -28.97
N LYS A 236 2.76 -33.70 -29.92
CA LYS A 236 1.31 -33.61 -29.71
C LYS A 236 0.64 -34.94 -29.37
N CYS A 237 1.41 -35.91 -28.88
CA CYS A 237 0.93 -37.25 -28.56
C CYS A 237 0.26 -38.02 -29.71
N GLN A 238 0.56 -37.66 -30.95
CA GLN A 238 0.12 -38.40 -32.13
C GLN A 238 1.24 -39.35 -32.57
N GLU A 239 0.89 -40.56 -33.01
CA GLU A 239 1.84 -41.52 -33.59
C GLU A 239 1.67 -41.58 -35.12
N PRO A 240 2.30 -40.65 -35.88
CA PRO A 240 2.31 -40.73 -37.34
C PRO A 240 3.22 -41.88 -37.82
N GLU A 241 2.79 -42.56 -38.89
CA GLU A 241 3.57 -43.65 -39.50
C GLU A 241 4.92 -43.17 -40.06
N THR A 242 5.98 -43.97 -39.89
CA THR A 242 7.28 -43.76 -40.56
C THR A 242 7.88 -45.06 -41.06
N ASN A 243 8.62 -44.96 -42.17
CA ASN A 243 9.37 -46.08 -42.76
C ASN A 243 10.76 -46.26 -42.15
N VAL A 244 11.18 -45.38 -41.23
CA VAL A 244 12.51 -45.40 -40.59
C VAL A 244 12.37 -46.04 -39.22
N LYS A 245 13.21 -47.04 -38.91
CA LYS A 245 13.21 -47.69 -37.58
C LYS A 245 14.24 -47.02 -36.66
N PRO A 246 13.92 -46.85 -35.35
CA PRO A 246 14.90 -46.43 -34.37
C PRO A 246 15.99 -47.50 -34.19
N PHE A 247 17.21 -47.09 -33.88
CA PHE A 247 18.33 -48.00 -33.59
C PHE A 247 18.49 -48.28 -32.09
N LEU A 248 17.97 -47.40 -31.23
CA LEU A 248 17.88 -47.59 -29.79
C LEU A 248 16.47 -47.19 -29.35
N TYR A 249 15.77 -48.07 -28.64
CA TYR A 249 14.40 -47.88 -28.21
C TYR A 249 14.09 -48.70 -26.95
N PHE A 250 12.98 -48.36 -26.27
CA PHE A 250 12.42 -49.20 -25.21
C PHE A 250 11.42 -50.21 -25.76
N ASP A 251 11.57 -51.46 -25.35
CA ASP A 251 10.66 -52.58 -25.57
C ASP A 251 10.19 -53.17 -24.23
N GLU A 252 9.10 -53.92 -24.23
CA GLU A 252 8.56 -54.56 -23.00
C GLU A 252 9.58 -55.46 -22.28
N GLY A 253 10.55 -56.03 -23.02
CA GLY A 253 11.63 -56.85 -22.48
C GLY A 253 12.90 -56.09 -22.09
N MET A 254 12.98 -54.77 -22.35
CA MET A 254 14.19 -53.94 -22.21
C MET A 254 15.45 -54.59 -22.83
N THR A 255 15.32 -55.22 -23.99
CA THR A 255 16.41 -56.00 -24.63
C THR A 255 17.61 -55.15 -25.04
N MET A 256 17.42 -53.84 -25.21
CA MET A 256 18.46 -52.87 -25.59
C MET A 256 19.18 -52.21 -24.40
N PHE A 257 18.71 -52.43 -23.16
CA PHE A 257 19.20 -51.74 -21.96
C PHE A 257 19.37 -52.70 -20.78
N THR A 258 20.58 -52.79 -20.24
CA THR A 258 20.80 -53.46 -18.95
C THR A 258 20.34 -52.56 -17.81
N GLN A 259 19.45 -53.08 -16.97
CA GLN A 259 18.98 -52.41 -15.76
C GLN A 259 20.05 -52.58 -14.67
N ARG A 260 20.52 -51.48 -14.10
CA ARG A 260 21.47 -51.45 -12.96
C ARG A 260 20.76 -50.83 -11.75
N GLY A 261 20.96 -51.45 -10.58
CA GLY A 261 20.24 -51.07 -9.37
C GLY A 261 18.73 -51.36 -9.44
N ARG A 262 17.94 -50.47 -8.86
CA ARG A 262 16.48 -50.53 -8.73
C ARG A 262 15.83 -49.68 -9.80
N VAL A 263 15.42 -50.36 -10.86
CA VAL A 263 14.65 -49.79 -11.97
C VAL A 263 13.33 -50.54 -12.06
N ARG A 264 12.21 -49.81 -12.20
CA ARG A 264 10.89 -50.42 -12.38
C ARG A 264 10.39 -50.16 -13.79
N VAL A 265 10.19 -51.25 -14.54
CA VAL A 265 9.52 -51.22 -15.84
C VAL A 265 8.03 -51.43 -15.63
N SER A 266 7.22 -50.59 -16.26
CA SER A 266 5.77 -50.72 -16.33
C SER A 266 5.27 -50.41 -17.74
N VAL A 267 4.01 -50.69 -18.02
CA VAL A 267 3.38 -50.46 -19.33
C VAL A 267 2.14 -49.62 -19.09
N ALA A 268 2.01 -48.51 -19.83
CA ALA A 268 0.89 -47.58 -19.73
C ALA A 268 0.32 -47.32 -21.14
N PRO A 269 -1.01 -47.17 -21.30
CA PRO A 269 -1.59 -46.74 -22.57
C PRO A 269 -1.17 -45.30 -22.85
N LEU A 270 -0.80 -44.99 -24.10
CA LEU A 270 -0.35 -43.65 -24.50
C LEU A 270 -1.34 -42.54 -24.07
N GLU A 271 -2.65 -42.82 -24.17
CA GLU A 271 -3.71 -41.89 -23.76
C GLU A 271 -3.52 -41.38 -22.32
N SER A 272 -3.15 -42.25 -21.37
CA SER A 272 -2.95 -41.90 -19.95
C SER A 272 -1.76 -40.96 -19.67
N LEU A 273 -0.82 -40.84 -20.61
CA LEU A 273 0.31 -39.92 -20.51
C LEU A 273 0.02 -38.57 -21.20
N CYS A 274 -0.99 -38.55 -22.06
CA CYS A 274 -1.28 -37.47 -23.01
C CYS A 274 -2.59 -36.73 -22.70
N GLN A 275 -3.43 -37.32 -21.86
CA GLN A 275 -4.62 -36.69 -21.32
C GLN A 275 -4.20 -35.56 -20.38
N GLU A 276 -4.74 -34.37 -20.60
CA GLU A 276 -4.64 -33.31 -19.60
C GLU A 276 -5.51 -33.73 -18.40
N ASP A 277 -4.87 -34.10 -17.28
CA ASP A 277 -5.54 -34.29 -15.99
C ASP A 277 -6.18 -32.96 -15.56
N ALA A 278 -7.40 -32.72 -16.02
CA ALA A 278 -8.19 -31.53 -15.71
C ALA A 278 -8.56 -31.43 -14.21
N SER A 279 -8.43 -32.55 -13.50
CA SER A 279 -8.77 -32.73 -12.09
C SER A 279 -7.97 -33.89 -11.50
N ARG A 280 -7.09 -33.63 -10.53
CA ARG A 280 -6.46 -34.66 -9.69
C ARG A 280 -7.26 -34.80 -8.40
N LEU A 281 -7.79 -36.00 -8.16
CA LEU A 281 -8.52 -36.32 -6.93
C LEU A 281 -7.56 -36.85 -5.86
N VAL A 282 -7.72 -36.37 -4.62
CA VAL A 282 -6.97 -36.86 -3.45
C VAL A 282 -7.92 -36.92 -2.26
N MET A 283 -8.03 -38.09 -1.65
CA MET A 283 -8.72 -38.32 -0.39
C MET A 283 -7.78 -38.03 0.77
N LEU A 284 -8.26 -37.34 1.81
CA LEU A 284 -7.50 -37.19 3.06
C LEU A 284 -8.02 -38.24 4.05
N PRO A 285 -7.24 -39.27 4.40
CA PRO A 285 -7.71 -40.45 5.14
C PRO A 285 -7.86 -40.23 6.65
N GLU A 286 -8.32 -39.04 7.05
CA GLU A 286 -8.67 -38.63 8.40
C GLU A 286 -10.16 -38.34 8.47
N LYS A 287 -10.82 -38.88 9.49
CA LYS A 287 -12.26 -38.64 9.69
C LYS A 287 -12.48 -37.23 10.24
N MET A 288 -13.02 -36.36 9.40
CA MET A 288 -13.27 -34.95 9.70
C MET A 288 -14.76 -34.63 9.63
N ASN A 289 -15.21 -33.61 10.36
CA ASN A 289 -16.54 -33.03 10.15
C ASN A 289 -16.56 -32.23 8.83
N PHE A 290 -17.75 -31.97 8.30
CA PHE A 290 -17.90 -31.37 6.96
C PHE A 290 -17.19 -30.02 6.82
N ASP A 291 -17.29 -29.15 7.82
CA ASP A 291 -16.71 -27.81 7.75
C ASP A 291 -15.17 -27.86 7.87
N SER A 292 -14.60 -28.83 8.61
CA SER A 292 -13.14 -29.07 8.66
C SER A 292 -12.62 -29.76 7.39
N ALA A 293 -13.42 -30.66 6.81
CA ALA A 293 -13.17 -31.27 5.51
C ALA A 293 -13.07 -30.22 4.39
N PHE A 294 -14.01 -29.27 4.38
CA PHE A 294 -13.98 -28.12 3.48
C PHE A 294 -12.75 -27.23 3.71
N ALA A 295 -12.41 -26.93 4.96
CA ALA A 295 -11.20 -26.15 5.30
C ALA A 295 -9.91 -26.85 4.83
N ALA A 296 -9.79 -28.17 5.03
CA ALA A 296 -8.62 -28.94 4.61
C ALA A 296 -8.42 -28.95 3.08
N CYS A 297 -9.48 -29.15 2.30
CA CYS A 297 -9.37 -29.04 0.83
C CYS A 297 -9.05 -27.61 0.40
N SER A 298 -9.78 -26.61 0.92
CA SER A 298 -9.64 -25.21 0.48
C SER A 298 -8.28 -24.58 0.86
N GLY A 299 -7.71 -24.91 2.01
CA GLY A 299 -6.35 -24.50 2.40
C GLY A 299 -5.24 -25.06 1.50
N MET A 300 -5.51 -26.15 0.78
CA MET A 300 -4.63 -26.70 -0.25
C MET A 300 -4.94 -26.18 -1.67
N LYS A 301 -5.85 -25.22 -1.82
CA LYS A 301 -6.48 -24.80 -3.09
C LYS A 301 -7.21 -25.92 -3.85
N GLY A 302 -7.67 -26.95 -3.13
CA GLY A 302 -8.61 -27.94 -3.64
C GLY A 302 -10.05 -27.49 -3.45
N LEU A 303 -10.93 -27.95 -4.32
CA LEU A 303 -12.37 -27.94 -4.11
C LEU A 303 -12.77 -29.27 -3.45
N MET A 304 -13.90 -29.35 -2.75
CA MET A 304 -14.44 -30.67 -2.42
C MET A 304 -15.01 -31.32 -3.68
N ALA A 305 -14.74 -32.61 -3.88
CA ALA A 305 -15.14 -33.31 -5.09
C ALA A 305 -16.67 -33.45 -5.21
N ILE A 306 -17.16 -33.29 -6.44
CA ILE A 306 -18.54 -33.52 -6.83
C ILE A 306 -18.48 -34.20 -8.20
N PRO A 307 -18.88 -35.48 -8.34
CA PRO A 307 -18.96 -36.14 -9.64
C PRO A 307 -20.04 -35.48 -10.51
N THR A 308 -19.76 -35.34 -11.81
CA THR A 308 -20.64 -34.67 -12.78
C THR A 308 -21.42 -35.63 -13.68
N SER A 309 -21.02 -36.90 -13.75
CA SER A 309 -21.73 -37.97 -14.46
C SER A 309 -21.77 -39.29 -13.67
N GLU A 310 -22.61 -40.22 -14.12
CA GLU A 310 -22.71 -41.56 -13.51
C GLU A 310 -21.45 -42.41 -13.72
N GLU A 311 -20.82 -42.28 -14.90
CA GLU A 311 -19.54 -42.92 -15.20
C GLU A 311 -18.43 -42.40 -14.29
N GLU A 312 -18.35 -41.07 -14.10
CA GLU A 312 -17.38 -40.43 -13.21
C GLU A 312 -17.59 -40.87 -11.75
N ASN A 313 -18.84 -40.85 -11.26
CA ASN A 313 -19.16 -41.32 -9.91
C ASN A 313 -18.75 -42.78 -9.66
N THR A 314 -18.90 -43.64 -10.67
CA THR A 314 -18.50 -45.05 -10.60
C THR A 314 -16.98 -45.19 -10.54
N GLN A 315 -16.26 -44.47 -11.42
CA GLN A 315 -14.79 -44.46 -11.45
C GLN A 315 -14.18 -43.96 -10.13
N ILE A 316 -14.71 -42.86 -9.59
CA ILE A 316 -14.26 -42.28 -8.32
C ILE A 316 -14.51 -43.25 -7.16
N PHE A 317 -15.68 -43.89 -7.10
CA PHE A 317 -15.95 -44.88 -6.06
C PHE A 317 -14.96 -46.05 -6.13
N ASP A 318 -14.77 -46.65 -7.30
CA ASP A 318 -13.89 -47.80 -7.49
C ASP A 318 -12.42 -47.47 -7.18
N GLU A 319 -11.95 -46.26 -7.50
CA GLU A 319 -10.58 -45.82 -7.19
C GLU A 319 -10.35 -45.64 -5.68
N PHE A 320 -11.30 -45.04 -4.97
CA PHE A 320 -11.16 -44.67 -3.56
C PHE A 320 -11.74 -45.69 -2.58
N PHE A 321 -12.42 -46.74 -3.06
CA PHE A 321 -12.90 -47.87 -2.25
C PHE A 321 -11.79 -48.54 -1.40
N LYS A 322 -10.52 -48.47 -1.84
CA LYS A 322 -9.34 -48.92 -1.09
C LYS A 322 -9.19 -48.30 0.32
N PHE A 323 -9.85 -47.16 0.58
CA PHE A 323 -9.86 -46.50 1.90
C PHE A 323 -11.08 -46.86 2.77
N ASN A 324 -11.94 -47.80 2.35
CA ASN A 324 -13.16 -48.19 3.06
C ASN A 324 -12.94 -48.46 4.56
N ASP A 325 -11.96 -49.29 4.90
CA ASP A 325 -11.67 -49.66 6.30
C ASP A 325 -11.19 -48.49 7.18
N LEU A 326 -10.62 -47.45 6.55
CA LEU A 326 -10.12 -46.25 7.24
C LEU A 326 -11.18 -45.16 7.33
N CYS A 327 -12.00 -44.99 6.31
CA CYS A 327 -12.87 -43.83 6.14
C CYS A 327 -14.33 -44.08 6.55
N VAL A 328 -14.83 -45.32 6.47
CA VAL A 328 -16.25 -45.63 6.73
C VAL A 328 -16.71 -45.21 8.12
N ASP A 329 -17.81 -44.46 8.19
CA ASP A 329 -18.44 -44.02 9.43
C ASP A 329 -19.33 -45.11 10.07
N SER A 330 -19.97 -44.81 11.20
CA SER A 330 -20.83 -45.78 11.90
C SER A 330 -22.13 -46.13 11.17
N PHE A 331 -22.45 -45.45 10.06
CA PHE A 331 -23.65 -45.64 9.25
C PHE A 331 -23.34 -46.23 7.87
N GLY A 332 -22.09 -46.61 7.60
CA GLY A 332 -21.69 -47.20 6.32
C GLY A 332 -21.49 -46.17 5.21
N THR A 333 -21.17 -44.91 5.52
CA THR A 333 -20.81 -43.87 4.54
C THR A 333 -19.31 -43.63 4.48
N LEU A 334 -18.77 -43.37 3.28
CA LEU A 334 -17.34 -43.43 2.97
C LEU A 334 -16.65 -42.04 2.97
N TYR A 335 -17.15 -41.09 2.19
CA TYR A 335 -16.53 -39.77 2.02
C TYR A 335 -17.55 -38.64 1.79
N TRP A 336 -17.12 -37.41 2.11
CA TRP A 336 -17.90 -36.18 1.91
C TRP A 336 -17.93 -35.71 0.45
N LEU A 337 -19.07 -35.18 0.01
CA LEU A 337 -19.27 -34.50 -1.29
C LEU A 337 -19.34 -32.97 -1.11
N GLY A 338 -18.90 -32.21 -2.13
CA GLY A 338 -18.74 -30.75 -2.06
C GLY A 338 -19.99 -29.87 -2.08
N PHE A 339 -21.15 -30.36 -1.65
CA PHE A 339 -22.42 -29.62 -1.70
C PHE A 339 -23.23 -29.71 -0.39
N LYS A 340 -24.09 -28.71 -0.16
CA LYS A 340 -24.85 -28.48 1.08
C LYS A 340 -26.26 -27.98 0.76
N GLY A 341 -27.26 -28.41 1.53
CA GLY A 341 -28.65 -28.00 1.32
C GLY A 341 -28.97 -26.66 2.00
N ASP A 342 -29.68 -25.76 1.31
CA ASP A 342 -30.26 -24.55 1.90
C ASP A 342 -31.70 -24.82 2.37
N LEU A 343 -31.96 -24.54 3.65
CA LEU A 343 -33.27 -24.66 4.28
C LEU A 343 -34.29 -23.62 3.79
N ASN A 344 -33.83 -22.53 3.17
CA ASN A 344 -34.72 -21.47 2.68
C ASN A 344 -35.30 -21.77 1.29
N THR A 345 -34.54 -22.47 0.43
CA THR A 345 -34.95 -22.80 -0.94
C THR A 345 -35.35 -24.27 -1.12
N ASP A 346 -34.99 -25.17 -0.20
CA ASP A 346 -35.11 -26.64 -0.34
C ASP A 346 -34.29 -27.18 -1.54
N GLU A 347 -33.12 -26.58 -1.78
CA GLU A 347 -32.22 -26.92 -2.88
C GLU A 347 -30.80 -27.27 -2.38
N TRP A 348 -30.12 -28.12 -3.15
CA TRP A 348 -28.71 -28.47 -2.93
C TRP A 348 -27.79 -27.54 -3.73
N LEU A 349 -26.91 -26.86 -3.01
CA LEU A 349 -25.97 -25.87 -3.55
C LEU A 349 -24.52 -26.32 -3.35
N THR A 350 -23.69 -26.09 -4.36
CA THR A 350 -22.24 -26.28 -4.29
C THR A 350 -21.61 -25.33 -3.28
N VAL A 351 -20.77 -25.82 -2.35
CA VAL A 351 -20.26 -24.99 -1.23
C VAL A 351 -19.33 -23.87 -1.70
N ASN A 352 -18.63 -24.08 -2.82
CA ASN A 352 -17.62 -23.15 -3.33
C ASN A 352 -18.20 -21.99 -4.17
N THR A 353 -19.29 -22.22 -4.91
CA THR A 353 -19.87 -21.22 -5.84
C THR A 353 -21.33 -20.88 -5.56
N ASN A 354 -22.00 -21.55 -4.62
CA ASN A 354 -23.44 -21.45 -4.33
C ASN A 354 -24.31 -21.64 -5.58
N GLN A 355 -23.86 -22.48 -6.52
CA GLN A 355 -24.61 -22.86 -7.72
C GLN A 355 -25.34 -24.18 -7.52
N HIS A 356 -26.49 -24.35 -8.18
CA HIS A 356 -27.25 -25.59 -8.21
C HIS A 356 -26.43 -26.74 -8.85
N LEU A 357 -26.68 -27.97 -8.42
CA LEU A 357 -26.11 -29.17 -9.03
C LEU A 357 -26.63 -29.39 -10.45
N THR A 358 -25.76 -29.81 -11.36
CA THR A 358 -26.13 -30.19 -12.74
C THR A 358 -26.60 -31.63 -12.88
N TRP A 359 -26.14 -32.50 -11.97
CA TRP A 359 -26.45 -33.92 -11.89
C TRP A 359 -26.27 -34.36 -10.43
N ASP A 360 -27.08 -35.33 -9.99
CA ASP A 360 -26.97 -35.94 -8.67
C ASP A 360 -27.40 -37.41 -8.67
N LYS A 361 -26.97 -38.15 -7.64
CA LYS A 361 -27.36 -39.54 -7.37
C LYS A 361 -27.87 -39.72 -5.94
N LEU A 362 -28.68 -38.78 -5.44
CA LEU A 362 -29.26 -38.87 -4.10
C LEU A 362 -30.27 -40.02 -4.00
N ALA A 363 -30.05 -40.91 -3.03
CA ALA A 363 -30.91 -42.06 -2.78
C ALA A 363 -32.35 -41.61 -2.45
N THR A 364 -33.35 -42.34 -2.95
CA THR A 364 -34.77 -41.98 -2.76
C THR A 364 -35.13 -41.75 -1.30
N GLY A 365 -35.66 -40.57 -0.96
CA GLY A 365 -35.99 -40.16 0.40
C GLY A 365 -34.90 -39.33 1.10
N PHE A 366 -33.72 -39.18 0.50
CA PHE A 366 -32.63 -38.28 0.92
C PHE A 366 -32.51 -37.02 0.03
N ASP A 367 -33.34 -36.94 -1.01
CA ASP A 367 -33.46 -35.87 -2.00
C ASP A 367 -33.85 -34.51 -1.41
N LYS A 368 -34.71 -34.50 -0.38
CA LYS A 368 -35.20 -33.25 0.25
C LYS A 368 -34.31 -32.75 1.38
N VAL A 369 -34.15 -31.45 1.49
CA VAL A 369 -33.33 -30.82 2.53
C VAL A 369 -34.05 -30.93 3.88
N LYS A 370 -33.41 -31.58 4.86
CA LYS A 370 -33.98 -31.76 6.21
C LYS A 370 -33.13 -31.04 7.25
N ALA A 371 -33.78 -30.38 8.19
CA ALA A 371 -33.12 -29.78 9.35
C ALA A 371 -32.34 -30.85 10.13
N GLY A 372 -31.00 -30.82 10.04
CA GLY A 372 -30.09 -31.79 10.65
C GLY A 372 -29.36 -32.71 9.66
N GLN A 373 -29.79 -32.81 8.40
CA GLN A 373 -29.12 -33.57 7.33
C GLN A 373 -28.84 -32.62 6.14
N LEU A 374 -27.96 -31.64 6.36
CA LEU A 374 -27.67 -30.58 5.39
C LEU A 374 -26.45 -30.87 4.51
N CYS A 375 -25.66 -31.89 4.83
CA CYS A 375 -24.44 -32.24 4.10
C CYS A 375 -24.64 -33.56 3.34
N ALA A 376 -23.79 -33.86 2.36
CA ALA A 376 -23.94 -35.03 1.50
C ALA A 376 -22.68 -35.92 1.49
N SER A 377 -22.89 -37.23 1.46
CA SER A 377 -21.83 -38.24 1.53
C SER A 377 -22.16 -39.45 0.66
N VAL A 378 -21.14 -40.14 0.13
CA VAL A 378 -21.30 -41.39 -0.63
C VAL A 378 -21.37 -42.57 0.33
N GLY A 379 -22.21 -43.57 0.03
CA GLY A 379 -22.21 -44.84 0.77
C GLY A 379 -20.91 -45.63 0.60
N GLY A 380 -20.63 -46.55 1.52
CA GLY A 380 -19.48 -47.45 1.52
C GLY A 380 -19.85 -48.84 0.98
N ALA A 381 -19.14 -49.89 1.44
CA ALA A 381 -19.31 -51.27 0.97
C ALA A 381 -20.76 -51.81 1.03
N ASP A 382 -21.56 -51.42 2.03
CA ASP A 382 -22.96 -51.87 2.16
C ASP A 382 -23.92 -51.17 1.19
N PHE A 383 -23.53 -50.00 0.67
CA PHE A 383 -24.36 -49.09 -0.12
C PHE A 383 -23.55 -48.39 -1.22
N PRO A 384 -22.98 -49.13 -2.20
CA PRO A 384 -22.03 -48.57 -3.14
C PRO A 384 -22.71 -47.60 -4.14
N TYR A 385 -21.93 -46.62 -4.61
CA TYR A 385 -22.29 -45.61 -5.64
C TYR A 385 -23.41 -44.60 -5.30
N ASP A 386 -24.27 -44.86 -4.33
CA ASP A 386 -25.41 -43.99 -3.98
C ASP A 386 -25.01 -42.87 -3.00
N TRP A 387 -25.69 -41.72 -3.08
CA TRP A 387 -25.45 -40.55 -2.23
C TRP A 387 -26.53 -40.37 -1.16
N TYR A 388 -26.13 -39.92 0.03
CA TYR A 388 -27.00 -39.77 1.19
C TYR A 388 -26.87 -38.39 1.81
N SER A 389 -27.99 -37.81 2.25
CA SER A 389 -27.99 -36.61 3.10
C SER A 389 -27.70 -36.99 4.55
N THR A 390 -26.64 -36.42 5.11
CA THR A 390 -26.03 -36.80 6.40
C THR A 390 -25.81 -35.58 7.31
N PRO A 391 -25.77 -35.78 8.64
CA PRO A 391 -25.46 -34.70 9.58
C PRO A 391 -24.00 -34.27 9.44
N CYS A 392 -23.78 -32.98 9.18
CA CYS A 392 -22.46 -32.36 8.98
C CYS A 392 -21.45 -32.56 10.13
N GLN A 393 -21.92 -33.02 11.31
CA GLN A 393 -21.11 -33.31 12.50
C GLN A 393 -20.45 -34.69 12.49
N TYR A 394 -20.84 -35.60 11.59
CA TYR A 394 -20.23 -36.93 11.49
C TYR A 394 -18.78 -36.83 11.00
N LEU A 395 -18.00 -37.88 11.20
CA LEU A 395 -16.58 -37.89 10.90
C LEU A 395 -16.32 -38.91 9.78
N MET A 396 -15.95 -38.41 8.60
CA MET A 396 -15.56 -39.22 7.42
C MET A 396 -14.48 -38.47 6.63
N CYS A 397 -13.87 -39.14 5.65
CA CYS A 397 -12.77 -38.57 4.88
C CYS A 397 -13.26 -37.54 3.83
N PRO A 398 -12.62 -36.38 3.68
CA PRO A 398 -12.86 -35.53 2.52
C PRO A 398 -12.20 -36.10 1.26
N LEU A 399 -12.89 -35.96 0.13
CA LEU A 399 -12.31 -36.12 -1.20
C LEU A 399 -12.10 -34.73 -1.82
N CYS A 400 -10.86 -34.34 -2.05
CA CYS A 400 -10.50 -33.05 -2.63
C CYS A 400 -10.22 -33.21 -4.14
N ASN A 401 -10.75 -32.30 -4.95
CA ASN A 401 -10.48 -32.16 -6.38
C ASN A 401 -9.57 -30.95 -6.62
N PHE A 402 -8.41 -31.17 -7.24
CA PHE A 402 -7.46 -30.13 -7.62
C PHE A 402 -7.42 -29.95 -9.14
N THR A 403 -7.79 -28.77 -9.63
CA THR A 403 -7.78 -28.42 -11.07
C THR A 403 -6.37 -28.28 -11.69
N ALA A 404 -5.34 -28.37 -10.85
CA ALA A 404 -3.93 -28.48 -11.23
C ALA A 404 -3.17 -29.12 -10.07
N THR A 405 -1.99 -29.72 -10.34
CA THR A 405 -1.10 -30.24 -9.28
C THR A 405 -0.86 -29.16 -8.21
N PRO A 406 -1.28 -29.38 -6.94
CA PRO A 406 -1.12 -28.38 -5.90
C PRO A 406 0.36 -28.21 -5.54
N SER A 407 0.81 -26.96 -5.55
CA SER A 407 2.18 -26.56 -5.23
C SER A 407 2.20 -25.72 -3.96
N PHE A 408 3.02 -26.11 -3.00
CA PHE A 408 3.13 -25.49 -1.69
C PHE A 408 4.46 -24.77 -1.55
N ARG A 409 4.45 -23.47 -1.24
CA ARG A 409 5.65 -22.69 -0.92
C ARG A 409 6.03 -22.90 0.54
N VAL A 410 7.32 -23.07 0.83
CA VAL A 410 7.87 -23.24 2.19
C VAL A 410 8.57 -21.95 2.62
N ARG A 411 8.22 -21.42 3.79
CA ARG A 411 8.75 -20.15 4.33
C ARG A 411 9.16 -20.26 5.80
N GLY A 412 10.00 -19.32 6.24
CA GLY A 412 10.55 -19.24 7.60
C GLY A 412 11.95 -19.86 7.75
N LEU A 413 12.47 -20.50 6.69
CA LEU A 413 13.79 -21.12 6.66
C LEU A 413 14.87 -20.10 6.24
N CYS A 414 16.03 -20.11 6.91
CA CYS A 414 17.13 -19.18 6.59
C CYS A 414 17.69 -19.42 5.18
N LYS A 415 18.34 -18.42 4.57
CA LYS A 415 18.71 -18.46 3.14
C LYS A 415 19.71 -19.56 2.76
N ASP A 416 20.48 -20.07 3.71
CA ASP A 416 21.44 -21.16 3.52
C ASP A 416 20.84 -22.57 3.63
N SER A 417 19.55 -22.69 3.98
CA SER A 417 18.87 -23.98 4.17
C SER A 417 18.91 -24.82 2.90
N VAL A 418 19.15 -26.13 3.05
CA VAL A 418 19.15 -27.10 1.93
C VAL A 418 17.76 -27.68 1.64
N ILE A 419 16.73 -27.24 2.37
CA ILE A 419 15.34 -27.67 2.20
C ILE A 419 14.69 -26.95 1.01
N ASP A 420 13.93 -27.69 0.22
CA ASP A 420 13.20 -27.19 -0.95
C ASP A 420 12.16 -26.12 -0.58
N ARG A 421 12.15 -25.01 -1.34
CA ARG A 421 11.18 -23.90 -1.16
C ARG A 421 9.82 -24.16 -1.80
N ASN A 422 9.68 -25.21 -2.59
CA ASN A 422 8.43 -25.63 -3.20
C ASN A 422 8.24 -27.13 -2.97
N LEU A 423 7.06 -27.55 -2.55
CA LEU A 423 6.66 -28.95 -2.40
C LEU A 423 5.42 -29.23 -3.28
N PHE A 424 5.25 -30.46 -3.71
CA PHE A 424 4.13 -30.92 -4.53
C PHE A 424 3.48 -32.16 -3.91
N LEU A 425 2.15 -32.21 -3.92
CA LEU A 425 1.41 -33.38 -3.43
C LEU A 425 1.57 -34.56 -4.41
N ARG A 426 1.82 -35.76 -3.87
CA ARG A 426 2.01 -37.01 -4.61
C ARG A 426 1.03 -38.08 -4.14
N ASP A 427 1.36 -39.32 -4.45
CA ASP A 427 0.61 -40.52 -4.09
C ASP A 427 0.74 -40.83 -2.58
N TYR A 428 0.14 -41.93 -2.15
CA TYR A 428 0.04 -42.28 -0.73
C TYR A 428 1.21 -43.11 -0.25
N GLU A 429 1.78 -42.71 0.88
CA GLU A 429 2.70 -43.49 1.68
C GLU A 429 2.11 -43.70 3.08
N ASN A 430 2.20 -44.91 3.63
CA ASN A 430 1.58 -45.27 4.92
C ASN A 430 0.08 -44.90 5.04
N ASN A 431 -0.64 -44.93 3.91
CA ASN A 431 -2.01 -44.45 3.76
C ASN A 431 -2.21 -42.96 4.12
N LYS A 432 -1.24 -42.08 3.82
CA LYS A 432 -1.41 -40.61 3.81
C LYS A 432 -0.73 -40.01 2.56
N PRO A 433 -1.18 -38.85 2.04
CA PRO A 433 -0.53 -38.24 0.88
C PRO A 433 0.83 -37.67 1.26
N GLN A 434 1.83 -37.84 0.39
CA GLN A 434 3.20 -37.39 0.60
C GLN A 434 3.47 -36.07 -0.13
N PHE A 435 4.32 -35.21 0.42
CA PHE A 435 4.77 -33.96 -0.21
C PHE A 435 6.22 -34.09 -0.66
N HIS A 436 6.53 -33.75 -1.91
CA HIS A 436 7.88 -33.86 -2.49
C HIS A 436 8.36 -32.53 -3.05
N GLY A 437 9.60 -32.14 -2.73
CA GLY A 437 10.30 -31.03 -3.36
C GLY A 437 10.87 -31.38 -4.73
N PRO A 438 11.19 -30.39 -5.59
CA PRO A 438 11.79 -30.63 -6.89
C PRO A 438 13.21 -31.19 -6.80
N HIS A 439 13.95 -30.90 -5.72
CA HIS A 439 15.24 -31.52 -5.44
C HIS A 439 15.07 -32.74 -4.54
N PHE A 440 15.57 -32.70 -3.31
CA PHE A 440 15.71 -33.90 -2.47
C PHE A 440 14.82 -33.91 -1.22
N THR A 441 13.98 -32.91 -0.98
CA THR A 441 13.11 -32.89 0.21
C THR A 441 11.89 -33.77 0.03
N GLY A 442 11.59 -34.61 1.02
CA GLY A 442 10.33 -35.34 1.15
C GLY A 442 9.69 -35.05 2.52
N VAL A 443 8.37 -34.96 2.58
CA VAL A 443 7.60 -34.93 3.83
C VAL A 443 6.55 -36.04 3.77
N SER A 444 6.73 -37.05 4.61
CA SER A 444 5.88 -38.24 4.72
C SER A 444 5.33 -38.42 6.14
N TRP A 445 4.34 -39.30 6.29
CA TRP A 445 3.78 -39.65 7.59
C TRP A 445 4.56 -40.79 8.23
N ASP A 446 5.17 -40.52 9.39
CA ASP A 446 5.85 -41.52 10.22
C ASP A 446 4.81 -42.23 11.09
N ARG A 447 4.62 -43.53 10.84
CA ARG A 447 3.64 -44.37 11.54
C ARG A 447 4.05 -44.71 12.96
N ASP A 448 5.35 -44.80 13.24
CA ASP A 448 5.87 -45.23 14.53
C ASP A 448 5.84 -44.08 15.55
N ASN A 449 6.15 -42.86 15.08
CA ASN A 449 6.10 -41.65 15.90
C ASN A 449 4.75 -40.92 15.85
N ALA A 450 3.87 -41.25 14.90
CA ALA A 450 2.59 -40.57 14.64
C ALA A 450 2.72 -39.06 14.38
N THR A 451 3.71 -38.69 13.56
CA THR A 451 4.07 -37.30 13.21
C THR A 451 4.42 -37.17 11.73
N TRP A 452 4.30 -35.97 11.16
CA TRP A 452 4.92 -35.68 9.87
C TRP A 452 6.45 -35.58 10.00
N LYS A 453 7.15 -36.30 9.12
CA LYS A 453 8.61 -36.40 9.07
C LYS A 453 9.12 -35.80 7.77
N LEU A 454 10.00 -34.82 7.87
CA LEU A 454 10.78 -34.25 6.77
C LEU A 454 12.09 -35.01 6.65
N THR A 455 12.44 -35.43 5.43
CA THR A 455 13.68 -36.13 5.08
C THR A 455 14.34 -35.50 3.86
N SER A 456 15.64 -35.75 3.66
CA SER A 456 16.33 -35.42 2.41
C SER A 456 16.96 -36.63 1.76
N ARG A 457 16.66 -36.85 0.47
CA ARG A 457 17.25 -37.93 -0.34
C ARG A 457 18.75 -37.79 -0.56
N GLY A 458 19.28 -36.56 -0.47
CA GLY A 458 20.69 -36.22 -0.73
C GLY A 458 21.49 -35.84 0.52
N HIS A 459 20.85 -35.76 1.69
CA HIS A 459 21.48 -35.43 2.96
C HIS A 459 20.93 -36.34 4.07
N GLU A 460 21.60 -37.47 4.32
CA GLU A 460 21.19 -38.49 5.31
C GLU A 460 20.96 -37.94 6.72
N ASN A 461 21.72 -36.91 7.11
CA ASN A 461 21.61 -36.27 8.42
C ASN A 461 20.45 -35.28 8.53
N LEU A 462 19.83 -34.86 7.41
CA LEU A 462 18.72 -33.90 7.42
C LEU A 462 17.42 -34.61 7.74
N THR A 463 16.96 -34.46 8.99
CA THR A 463 15.66 -34.98 9.44
C THR A 463 14.92 -33.93 10.24
N GLY A 464 13.62 -33.79 9.99
CA GLY A 464 12.73 -32.88 10.71
C GLY A 464 11.46 -33.58 11.18
N TYR A 465 10.97 -33.22 12.36
CA TYR A 465 9.71 -33.73 12.91
C TYR A 465 8.77 -32.57 13.22
N MET A 466 7.53 -32.67 12.76
CA MET A 466 6.47 -31.69 13.06
C MET A 466 5.93 -31.88 14.47
N VAL A 467 5.82 -30.79 15.22
CA VAL A 467 5.18 -30.76 16.54
C VAL A 467 3.65 -30.72 16.36
N MET A 468 3.03 -31.90 16.39
CA MET A 468 1.58 -32.06 16.25
C MET A 468 0.82 -31.41 17.42
N LYS A 469 -0.13 -30.51 17.15
CA LYS A 469 -1.06 -29.99 18.18
C LYS A 469 -2.32 -30.84 18.25
N VAL A 470 -2.78 -31.35 17.10
CA VAL A 470 -3.92 -32.26 16.94
C VAL A 470 -3.50 -33.43 16.02
N PRO A 471 -3.82 -34.69 16.34
CA PRO A 471 -3.33 -35.87 15.58
C PRO A 471 -3.84 -35.97 14.13
N THR A 472 -4.80 -35.14 13.72
CA THR A 472 -5.36 -35.06 12.36
C THR A 472 -4.85 -33.86 11.56
N GLU A 473 -3.87 -33.12 12.07
CA GLU A 473 -3.28 -31.98 11.35
C GLU A 473 -2.43 -32.43 10.15
N TYR A 474 -2.50 -31.62 9.09
CA TYR A 474 -1.64 -31.67 7.92
C TYR A 474 -0.51 -30.64 8.06
N PRO A 475 0.63 -30.80 7.35
CA PRO A 475 1.77 -29.90 7.50
C PRO A 475 1.55 -28.53 6.83
N VAL A 476 0.37 -28.28 6.26
CA VAL A 476 -0.05 -27.02 5.62
C VAL A 476 -0.49 -26.01 6.68
N GLY A 477 -0.16 -24.74 6.49
CA GLY A 477 -0.30 -23.69 7.51
C GLY A 477 1.00 -23.44 8.27
N VAL A 478 0.91 -22.77 9.43
CA VAL A 478 2.06 -22.43 10.29
C VAL A 478 2.22 -23.46 11.40
N HIS A 479 3.29 -24.23 11.33
CA HIS A 479 3.59 -25.31 12.29
C HIS A 479 5.00 -25.20 12.85
N SER A 480 5.21 -25.74 14.06
CA SER A 480 6.52 -25.81 14.70
C SER A 480 7.21 -27.12 14.30
N TRP A 481 8.47 -27.04 13.89
CA TRP A 481 9.27 -28.16 13.42
C TRP A 481 10.59 -28.25 14.21
N ILE A 482 10.94 -29.47 14.60
CA ILE A 482 12.23 -29.81 15.19
C ILE A 482 13.11 -30.35 14.05
N ILE A 483 13.94 -29.49 13.47
CA ILE A 483 14.80 -29.81 12.31
C ILE A 483 16.24 -30.03 12.78
N THR A 484 16.85 -31.11 12.33
CA THR A 484 18.24 -31.48 12.63
C THR A 484 19.01 -31.74 11.32
N GLY A 485 20.29 -31.39 11.30
CA GLY A 485 21.16 -31.59 10.12
C GLY A 485 21.09 -30.52 9.03
N ASP A 486 20.24 -29.49 9.17
CA ASP A 486 20.27 -28.32 8.28
C ASP A 486 21.38 -27.31 8.68
N LYS A 487 21.77 -26.45 7.74
CA LYS A 487 22.72 -25.35 7.98
C LYS A 487 22.13 -24.24 8.84
N CYS A 488 20.81 -24.07 8.83
CA CYS A 488 20.08 -23.11 9.65
C CYS A 488 19.88 -23.67 11.07
N VAL A 489 20.89 -23.51 11.95
CA VAL A 489 20.86 -24.09 13.30
C VAL A 489 19.79 -23.46 14.20
N ALA A 490 18.63 -24.12 14.29
CA ALA A 490 17.62 -23.93 15.33
C ALA A 490 17.04 -25.29 15.72
N SER A 491 16.93 -25.59 17.01
CA SER A 491 16.39 -26.87 17.50
C SER A 491 14.86 -26.96 17.43
N GLU A 492 14.18 -25.81 17.30
CA GLU A 492 12.74 -25.69 17.04
C GLU A 492 12.51 -24.41 16.24
N LEU A 493 11.71 -24.47 15.18
CA LEU A 493 11.48 -23.38 14.23
C LEU A 493 10.03 -23.39 13.73
N GLU A 494 9.41 -22.23 13.55
CA GLU A 494 8.13 -22.11 12.86
C GLU A 494 8.34 -22.10 11.34
N VAL A 495 7.62 -22.96 10.62
CA VAL A 495 7.66 -23.07 9.15
C VAL A 495 6.23 -22.94 8.63
N LEU A 496 6.07 -22.11 7.59
CA LEU A 496 4.81 -21.98 6.84
C LEU A 496 4.91 -22.81 5.56
N ILE A 497 3.97 -23.74 5.35
CA ILE A 497 3.78 -24.45 4.09
C ILE A 497 2.43 -24.01 3.51
N THR A 498 2.44 -23.35 2.36
CA THR A 498 1.24 -22.66 1.83
C THR A 498 0.96 -22.92 0.35
N ALA A 499 -0.30 -23.23 0.02
CA ALA A 499 -0.80 -23.26 -1.36
C ALA A 499 -1.27 -21.88 -1.89
N CYS A 500 -1.20 -20.83 -1.06
CA CYS A 500 -1.66 -19.49 -1.41
C CYS A 500 -0.77 -18.85 -2.51
N GLY A 501 -1.36 -17.95 -3.29
CA GLY A 501 -0.70 -17.21 -4.36
C GLY A 501 0.16 -16.04 -3.87
N GLU A 502 0.91 -15.41 -4.79
CA GLU A 502 1.83 -14.30 -4.47
C GLU A 502 1.11 -13.02 -3.94
N GLU A 503 -0.17 -12.85 -4.27
CA GLU A 503 -1.06 -11.75 -3.84
C GLU A 503 -2.00 -12.12 -2.67
N GLU A 504 -1.86 -13.33 -2.14
CA GLU A 504 -2.65 -13.86 -1.02
C GLU A 504 -1.80 -13.92 0.26
N TYR A 505 -2.49 -14.03 1.39
CA TYR A 505 -1.91 -14.23 2.72
C TYR A 505 -2.47 -15.53 3.31
N THR A 506 -1.59 -16.33 3.90
CA THR A 506 -1.94 -17.60 4.54
C THR A 506 -2.24 -17.42 6.02
N CYS A 507 -3.43 -17.82 6.45
CA CYS A 507 -3.81 -17.96 7.85
C CYS A 507 -2.98 -19.08 8.53
N ASN A 508 -2.86 -19.13 9.86
CA ASN A 508 -2.02 -20.18 10.48
C ASN A 508 -2.60 -21.60 10.28
N ASP A 509 -3.91 -21.72 10.04
CA ASP A 509 -4.60 -22.97 9.67
C ASP A 509 -4.44 -23.39 8.19
N GLY A 510 -3.74 -22.58 7.39
CA GLY A 510 -3.53 -22.83 5.96
C GLY A 510 -4.58 -22.21 5.02
N ALA A 511 -5.62 -21.56 5.53
CA ALA A 511 -6.60 -20.88 4.67
C ALA A 511 -5.99 -19.67 3.93
N CYS A 512 -6.42 -19.42 2.69
CA CYS A 512 -5.95 -18.30 1.88
C CYS A 512 -6.95 -17.13 1.90
N ILE A 513 -6.48 -15.94 2.24
CA ILE A 513 -7.21 -14.67 2.11
C ILE A 513 -6.43 -13.70 1.20
N SER A 514 -7.04 -12.60 0.75
CA SER A 514 -6.29 -11.55 0.04
C SER A 514 -5.32 -10.87 1.00
N LYS A 515 -4.12 -10.50 0.53
CA LYS A 515 -3.22 -9.58 1.30
C LYS A 515 -3.91 -8.28 1.69
N THR A 516 -4.92 -7.84 0.94
CA THR A 516 -5.71 -6.64 1.28
C THR A 516 -6.66 -6.84 2.47
N GLN A 517 -6.82 -8.05 2.99
CA GLN A 517 -7.61 -8.37 4.19
C GLN A 517 -6.73 -8.54 5.45
N ARG A 518 -5.40 -8.56 5.29
CA ARG A 518 -4.45 -8.65 6.40
C ARG A 518 -4.41 -7.34 7.19
N CYS A 519 -4.72 -7.36 8.49
CA CYS A 519 -4.74 -6.18 9.36
C CYS A 519 -5.70 -5.08 8.86
N ASP A 520 -6.94 -5.44 8.52
CA ASP A 520 -7.99 -4.51 8.09
C ASP A 520 -9.08 -4.25 9.15
N LEU A 521 -8.93 -4.83 10.35
CA LEU A 521 -9.87 -4.80 11.48
C LEU A 521 -11.12 -5.66 11.30
N ALA A 522 -11.20 -6.48 10.25
CA ALA A 522 -12.16 -7.58 10.12
C ALA A 522 -11.48 -8.92 10.41
N THR A 523 -12.29 -9.94 10.75
CA THR A 523 -11.82 -11.31 10.89
C THR A 523 -12.27 -12.10 9.67
N ASN A 524 -11.33 -12.37 8.76
CA ASN A 524 -11.48 -13.16 7.55
C ASN A 524 -10.84 -14.55 7.68
N CYS A 525 -9.74 -14.70 8.42
CA CYS A 525 -9.20 -16.02 8.75
C CYS A 525 -10.10 -16.77 9.76
N PRO A 526 -10.35 -18.08 9.59
CA PRO A 526 -11.11 -18.88 10.56
C PRO A 526 -10.47 -18.89 11.96
N ASP A 527 -9.14 -18.92 12.01
CA ASP A 527 -8.32 -18.87 13.23
C ASP A 527 -8.05 -17.44 13.77
N ARG A 528 -8.49 -16.40 13.05
CA ARG A 528 -8.27 -14.97 13.34
C ARG A 528 -6.81 -14.48 13.28
N SER A 529 -5.94 -15.21 12.58
CA SER A 529 -4.51 -14.87 12.47
C SER A 529 -4.20 -13.63 11.63
N ASP A 530 -5.12 -13.23 10.76
CA ASP A 530 -5.11 -12.01 9.96
C ASP A 530 -5.10 -10.70 10.77
N GLU A 531 -5.51 -10.73 12.03
CA GLU A 531 -5.48 -9.59 12.94
C GLU A 531 -4.39 -9.71 14.04
N LEU A 532 -3.55 -10.76 14.00
CA LEU A 532 -2.42 -10.93 14.92
C LEU A 532 -1.15 -10.23 14.41
N ASN A 533 -0.32 -9.71 15.32
CA ASN A 533 0.98 -9.10 15.00
C ASN A 533 0.94 -7.91 14.02
N CYS A 534 -0.19 -7.17 13.96
CA CYS A 534 -0.44 -6.03 13.07
C CYS A 534 0.33 -4.73 13.42
N HIS A 535 1.57 -4.84 13.87
CA HIS A 535 2.43 -3.68 14.13
C HIS A 535 2.97 -3.10 12.82
N LEU A 536 2.50 -1.90 12.47
CA LEU A 536 2.84 -1.22 11.21
C LEU A 536 4.36 -0.98 11.05
N ALA A 537 5.06 -0.59 12.13
CA ALA A 537 6.48 -0.30 12.10
C ALA A 537 7.30 -1.49 12.65
N GLN A 538 8.16 -2.05 11.82
CA GLN A 538 9.16 -3.03 12.21
C GLN A 538 10.45 -2.30 12.60
N ILE A 539 10.88 -2.50 13.84
CA ILE A 539 12.00 -1.80 14.46
C ILE A 539 13.19 -2.77 14.56
N PRO A 540 14.37 -2.46 13.99
CA PRO A 540 15.51 -3.36 14.02
C PRO A 540 16.17 -3.40 15.42
N SER A 541 16.83 -4.52 15.72
CA SER A 541 17.66 -4.71 16.91
C SER A 541 18.87 -3.77 16.87
N GLY A 542 18.79 -2.66 17.62
CA GLY A 542 19.79 -1.59 17.62
C GLY A 542 19.25 -0.19 17.27
N TYR A 543 17.95 -0.06 16.97
CA TYR A 543 17.31 1.25 16.83
C TYR A 543 17.43 2.07 18.13
N SER A 544 17.80 3.35 18.01
CA SER A 544 17.91 4.28 19.13
C SER A 544 16.91 5.43 19.00
N LEU A 545 16.16 5.67 20.08
CA LEU A 545 15.19 6.75 20.23
C LEU A 545 15.83 8.14 20.35
N GLU A 546 17.11 8.20 20.74
CA GLU A 546 17.82 9.46 20.99
C GLU A 546 18.55 9.97 19.72
N MET A 547 18.88 9.06 18.80
CA MET A 547 19.59 9.41 17.57
C MET A 547 18.60 9.72 16.43
N PRO A 548 18.72 10.88 15.76
CA PRO A 548 17.93 11.17 14.57
C PRO A 548 18.24 10.19 13.42
N PRO A 549 17.39 10.13 12.38
CA PRO A 549 17.69 9.36 11.18
C PRO A 549 19.06 9.73 10.59
N PRO A 550 19.80 8.76 10.03
CA PRO A 550 21.10 9.02 9.44
C PRO A 550 20.98 9.93 8.20
N LYS A 551 22.00 10.76 7.98
CA LYS A 551 22.09 11.65 6.81
C LYS A 551 22.47 10.89 5.54
N ASP A 552 21.76 11.17 4.44
CA ASP A 552 22.10 10.66 3.11
C ASP A 552 23.20 11.51 2.46
N GLN A 553 24.26 10.88 1.95
CA GLN A 553 25.30 11.51 1.10
C GLN A 553 25.77 12.91 1.55
N ASN A 554 25.89 13.11 2.87
CA ASN A 554 26.33 14.33 3.53
C ASN A 554 25.31 15.51 3.56
N THR A 555 24.06 15.32 3.13
CA THR A 555 22.96 16.30 3.31
C THR A 555 22.22 16.08 4.63
N PRO A 556 21.85 17.12 5.39
CA PRO A 556 21.05 16.96 6.60
C PRO A 556 19.63 16.48 6.27
N VAL A 557 19.03 15.70 7.16
CA VAL A 557 17.67 15.17 6.98
C VAL A 557 16.66 16.34 7.08
N PRO A 558 15.83 16.58 6.05
CA PRO A 558 14.82 17.64 6.10
C PRO A 558 13.58 17.14 6.86
N VAL A 559 13.29 17.78 8.00
CA VAL A 559 11.99 17.71 8.67
C VAL A 559 11.16 18.86 8.14
N ARG A 560 10.09 18.55 7.39
CA ARG A 560 9.22 19.59 6.81
C ARG A 560 8.09 19.93 7.79
N ILE A 561 7.85 21.21 8.02
CA ILE A 561 6.82 21.72 8.97
C ILE A 561 5.69 22.43 8.24
N LEU A 562 4.46 22.10 8.63
CA LEU A 562 3.24 22.81 8.25
C LEU A 562 2.48 23.23 9.51
N VAL A 563 2.21 24.53 9.65
CA VAL A 563 1.44 25.10 10.78
C VAL A 563 0.08 25.58 10.29
N GLU A 564 -0.97 24.85 10.63
CA GLU A 564 -2.34 25.24 10.33
C GLU A 564 -2.98 25.95 11.54
N ILE A 565 -3.28 27.24 11.39
CA ILE A 565 -3.90 28.07 12.43
C ILE A 565 -5.42 27.97 12.31
N THR A 566 -6.01 27.19 13.23
CA THR A 566 -7.45 26.91 13.24
C THR A 566 -8.26 28.06 13.81
N SER A 567 -7.77 28.72 14.87
CA SER A 567 -8.43 29.89 15.46
C SER A 567 -7.51 30.75 16.32
N VAL A 568 -7.88 32.02 16.47
CA VAL A 568 -7.35 32.90 17.51
C VAL A 568 -8.32 32.85 18.69
N ARG A 569 -7.92 32.21 19.78
CA ARG A 569 -8.77 31.94 20.95
C ARG A 569 -8.97 33.18 21.81
N LYS A 570 -7.90 33.92 22.10
CA LYS A 570 -7.91 35.15 22.90
C LYS A 570 -6.75 36.06 22.47
N ILE A 571 -7.01 37.37 22.42
CA ILE A 571 -5.98 38.40 22.40
C ILE A 571 -6.06 39.13 23.75
N ASP A 572 -4.94 39.30 24.43
CA ASP A 572 -4.85 40.01 25.71
C ASP A 572 -3.89 41.19 25.58
N ILE A 573 -4.45 42.36 25.25
CA ILE A 573 -3.69 43.59 25.03
C ILE A 573 -3.06 44.08 26.35
N LEU A 574 -3.71 43.84 27.49
CA LEU A 574 -3.22 44.26 28.81
C LEU A 574 -2.00 43.42 29.25
N GLY A 575 -2.06 42.12 29.03
CA GLY A 575 -0.99 41.17 29.36
C GLY A 575 0.08 40.99 28.28
N PHE A 576 -0.04 41.67 27.12
CA PHE A 576 0.81 41.44 25.95
C PHE A 576 0.86 39.96 25.52
N LYS A 577 -0.28 39.25 25.59
CA LYS A 577 -0.39 37.81 25.30
C LYS A 577 -1.37 37.52 24.17
N MET A 578 -1.13 36.44 23.45
CA MET A 578 -2.02 35.93 22.40
C MET A 578 -2.13 34.40 22.51
N VAL A 579 -3.35 33.88 22.40
CA VAL A 579 -3.63 32.45 22.48
C VAL A 579 -4.17 31.96 21.14
N LEU A 580 -3.48 30.99 20.54
CA LEU A 580 -3.83 30.35 19.27
C LEU A 580 -4.19 28.88 19.50
N ASP A 581 -5.10 28.35 18.69
CA ASP A 581 -5.25 26.90 18.51
C ASP A 581 -4.70 26.54 17.12
N ILE A 582 -3.68 25.67 17.10
CA ILE A 582 -2.96 25.25 15.89
C ILE A 582 -2.96 23.73 15.73
N ILE A 583 -2.91 23.29 14.48
CA ILE A 583 -2.56 21.94 14.08
C ILE A 583 -1.16 22.01 13.48
N LEU A 584 -0.24 21.28 14.09
CA LEU A 584 1.13 21.10 13.62
C LEU A 584 1.21 19.79 12.84
N ARG A 585 1.79 19.81 11.64
CA ARG A 585 2.15 18.60 10.89
C ARG A 585 3.65 18.61 10.60
N LEU A 586 4.33 17.52 10.97
CA LEU A 586 5.75 17.32 10.70
C LEU A 586 5.95 16.11 9.81
N PHE A 587 6.79 16.26 8.79
CA PHE A 587 7.04 15.24 7.77
C PHE A 587 8.54 14.90 7.74
N TRP A 588 8.87 13.62 7.86
CA TRP A 588 10.23 13.12 7.69
C TRP A 588 10.24 11.68 7.17
N ARG A 589 11.43 11.17 6.83
CA ARG A 589 11.66 9.77 6.48
C ARG A 589 12.73 9.19 7.40
N ASP A 590 12.69 7.89 7.65
CA ASP A 590 13.68 7.19 8.50
C ASP A 590 14.05 5.85 7.85
N GLY A 591 15.17 5.85 7.14
CA GLY A 591 15.69 4.66 6.45
C GLY A 591 16.10 3.50 7.36
N ARG A 592 16.08 3.68 8.70
CA ARG A 592 16.31 2.60 9.66
C ARG A 592 15.08 1.73 9.91
N LEU A 593 13.89 2.19 9.50
CA LEU A 593 12.62 1.51 9.76
C LEU A 593 12.11 0.82 8.49
N SER A 594 11.45 -0.32 8.68
CA SER A 594 10.61 -0.94 7.65
C SER A 594 9.15 -0.92 8.11
N MET A 595 8.23 -0.75 7.16
CA MET A 595 6.79 -0.63 7.42
C MET A 595 6.06 -1.81 6.78
N LYS A 596 5.10 -2.41 7.49
CA LYS A 596 4.31 -3.55 7.01
C LYS A 596 2.95 -3.10 6.47
N ASN A 597 2.49 -3.78 5.41
CA ASN A 597 1.11 -3.76 4.92
C ASN A 597 0.53 -2.34 4.69
N LEU A 598 1.35 -1.39 4.20
CA LEU A 598 0.94 -0.01 3.97
C LEU A 598 -0.22 0.08 2.96
N ARG A 599 -1.35 0.65 3.40
CA ARG A 599 -2.55 0.87 2.59
C ARG A 599 -2.44 2.15 1.76
N LYS A 600 -3.32 2.28 0.76
CA LYS A 600 -3.45 3.48 -0.07
C LYS A 600 -4.15 4.63 0.66
N ASP A 601 -5.05 4.33 1.60
CA ASP A 601 -5.61 5.34 2.50
C ASP A 601 -4.63 5.64 3.64
N LEU A 602 -4.46 6.92 3.94
CA LEU A 602 -3.54 7.41 4.96
C LEU A 602 -4.05 7.14 6.38
N ASN A 603 -5.36 7.19 6.61
CA ASN A 603 -5.94 7.06 7.96
C ASN A 603 -5.81 5.64 8.49
N SER A 604 -5.82 4.65 7.59
CA SER A 604 -5.53 3.25 7.89
C SER A 604 -4.09 3.01 8.35
N ASN A 605 -3.14 3.83 7.89
CA ASN A 605 -1.70 3.67 8.17
C ASN A 605 -1.27 4.34 9.49
N LYS A 606 -2.03 4.12 10.57
CA LYS A 606 -1.76 4.72 11.88
C LYS A 606 -0.81 3.88 12.72
N VAL A 607 0.29 4.49 13.17
CA VAL A 607 1.23 3.85 14.10
C VAL A 607 0.64 3.84 15.51
N GLN A 608 0.62 2.68 16.16
CA GLN A 608 0.09 2.49 17.51
C GLN A 608 1.10 2.91 18.60
N ASP A 609 2.37 2.49 18.48
CA ASP A 609 3.40 2.67 19.51
C ASP A 609 4.36 3.85 19.23
N LEU A 610 3.87 5.09 19.38
CA LEU A 610 4.69 6.30 19.16
C LEU A 610 5.96 6.35 20.04
N LYS A 611 5.90 5.79 21.27
CA LYS A 611 7.01 5.80 22.24
C LYS A 611 8.21 4.93 21.83
N LYS A 612 8.08 4.09 20.81
CA LYS A 612 9.16 3.21 20.32
C LYS A 612 9.89 3.79 19.10
N LEU A 613 9.53 4.98 18.65
CA LEU A 613 10.09 5.62 17.46
C LEU A 613 10.74 6.97 17.81
N TRP A 614 11.76 7.37 17.04
CA TRP A 614 12.29 8.73 17.11
C TRP A 614 11.25 9.73 16.57
N ILE A 615 11.04 10.83 17.29
CA ILE A 615 10.11 11.90 16.92
C ILE A 615 10.87 13.24 16.99
N PRO A 616 10.80 14.12 15.98
CA PRO A 616 11.44 15.43 16.02
C PRO A 616 10.80 16.31 17.10
N LEU A 617 11.57 16.64 18.13
CA LEU A 617 11.16 17.54 19.20
C LEU A 617 11.33 19.01 18.79
N LEU A 618 10.32 19.83 19.05
CA LEU A 618 10.33 21.27 18.78
C LEU A 618 10.29 22.08 20.07
N GLN A 619 11.14 23.09 20.14
CA GLN A 619 11.07 24.21 21.06
C GLN A 619 10.28 25.34 20.40
N VAL A 620 9.32 25.92 21.12
CA VAL A 620 8.51 27.05 20.64
C VAL A 620 8.87 28.31 21.42
N GLU A 621 9.35 29.32 20.71
CA GLU A 621 9.75 30.62 21.24
C GLU A 621 8.85 31.72 20.65
N ASP A 622 8.63 32.79 21.42
CA ASP A 622 7.90 33.96 20.95
C ASP A 622 8.80 35.02 20.29
N GLY A 623 8.22 36.12 19.83
CA GLY A 623 8.95 37.24 19.22
C GLY A 623 9.98 37.91 20.15
N ALA A 624 9.89 37.69 21.47
CA ALA A 624 10.84 38.17 22.46
C ALA A 624 11.88 37.10 22.87
N ARG A 625 11.90 35.94 22.18
CA ARG A 625 12.72 34.75 22.49
C ARG A 625 12.41 34.13 23.87
N SER A 626 11.22 34.37 24.41
CA SER A 626 10.73 33.66 25.60
C SER A 626 10.03 32.38 25.17
N LEU A 627 10.02 31.35 26.03
CA LEU A 627 9.33 30.09 25.74
C LEU A 627 7.81 30.32 25.75
N ALA A 628 7.12 29.76 24.75
CA ALA A 628 5.66 29.75 24.71
C ALA A 628 5.10 28.62 25.57
N ASP A 629 3.95 28.85 26.21
CA ASP A 629 3.22 27.83 26.95
C ASP A 629 2.43 26.96 25.96
N LEU A 630 2.77 25.67 25.89
CA LEU A 630 2.19 24.69 24.97
C LEU A 630 1.27 23.71 25.70
N LEU A 631 0.04 23.57 25.22
CA LEU A 631 -0.92 22.57 25.70
C LEU A 631 -1.29 21.62 24.55
N LEU A 632 -0.69 20.43 24.56
CA LEU A 632 -1.03 19.33 23.64
C LEU A 632 -2.47 18.86 23.90
N ARG A 633 -3.25 18.70 22.83
CA ARG A 633 -4.64 18.22 22.85
C ARG A 633 -4.77 16.80 22.33
N SER A 634 -4.05 16.48 21.27
CA SER A 634 -3.99 15.15 20.66
C SER A 634 -2.74 15.02 19.79
N GLU A 635 -2.28 13.79 19.63
CA GLU A 635 -1.20 13.43 18.72
C GLU A 635 -1.49 12.10 18.00
N SER A 636 -0.99 11.96 16.78
CA SER A 636 -1.03 10.72 16.01
C SER A 636 0.07 10.71 14.95
N LEU A 637 0.70 9.56 14.76
CA LEU A 637 1.69 9.33 13.70
C LEU A 637 1.06 8.46 12.60
N LEU A 638 1.13 8.95 11.36
CA LEU A 638 0.60 8.31 10.16
C LEU A 638 1.76 8.05 9.18
N VAL A 639 1.66 7.03 8.34
CA VAL A 639 2.65 6.74 7.28
C VAL A 639 2.02 6.86 5.90
N GLN A 640 2.54 7.77 5.09
CA GLN A 640 2.13 7.94 3.70
C GLN A 640 2.87 6.96 2.80
N ARG A 641 2.11 6.12 2.10
CA ARG A 641 2.64 5.19 1.10
C ARG A 641 3.02 5.95 -0.17
N GLU A 642 4.31 5.95 -0.49
CA GLU A 642 4.89 6.56 -1.69
C GLU A 642 5.70 5.53 -2.49
N GLY A 643 6.37 4.58 -1.81
CA GLY A 643 7.16 3.51 -2.42
C GLY A 643 6.36 2.26 -2.81
N SER A 644 6.99 1.41 -3.61
CA SER A 644 6.57 0.03 -3.86
C SER A 644 6.95 -0.88 -2.68
N PRO A 645 6.27 -2.03 -2.50
CA PRO A 645 6.78 -3.05 -1.57
C PRO A 645 8.15 -3.55 -2.04
N THR A 646 9.01 -3.89 -1.09
CA THR A 646 10.26 -4.61 -1.34
C THR A 646 9.96 -5.99 -1.91
N ALA A 647 10.88 -6.56 -2.69
CA ALA A 647 10.80 -7.96 -3.12
C ALA A 647 10.50 -8.90 -1.93
N ASP A 648 9.73 -9.94 -2.20
CA ASP A 648 9.34 -10.89 -1.17
C ASP A 648 10.55 -11.71 -0.70
N ASP A 649 10.57 -12.02 0.60
CA ASP A 649 11.67 -12.75 1.26
C ASP A 649 11.09 -13.95 2.00
N ASP A 650 11.39 -15.14 1.48
CA ASP A 650 10.90 -16.43 1.94
C ASP A 650 11.50 -16.86 3.29
N SER A 651 12.59 -16.23 3.73
CA SER A 651 13.08 -16.37 5.11
C SER A 651 12.15 -15.74 6.15
N ARG A 652 11.23 -14.86 5.74
CA ARG A 652 10.13 -14.38 6.59
C ARG A 652 9.00 -15.39 6.58
N LEU A 653 8.58 -15.83 7.77
CA LEU A 653 7.44 -16.72 7.98
C LEU A 653 6.16 -16.18 7.32
N TYR A 654 5.80 -14.93 7.62
CA TYR A 654 4.58 -14.29 7.12
C TYR A 654 4.80 -13.54 5.80
N GLU A 655 3.76 -13.55 4.97
CA GLU A 655 3.68 -12.96 3.63
C GLU A 655 3.36 -11.46 3.66
N ASP A 656 3.81 -10.75 4.71
CA ASP A 656 3.59 -9.31 4.87
C ASP A 656 4.32 -8.52 3.77
N ASP A 657 3.62 -7.58 3.15
CA ASP A 657 4.22 -6.63 2.22
C ASP A 657 5.05 -5.61 3.02
N VAL A 658 6.37 -5.61 2.82
CA VAL A 658 7.29 -4.70 3.53
C VAL A 658 7.66 -3.50 2.64
N TYR A 659 7.67 -2.31 3.22
CA TYR A 659 7.94 -1.03 2.58
C TYR A 659 9.10 -0.34 3.30
N LEU A 660 10.01 0.30 2.56
CA LEU A 660 11.20 0.91 3.15
C LEU A 660 10.91 2.31 3.71
N GLY A 661 11.35 2.61 4.94
CA GLY A 661 11.11 3.88 5.63
C GLY A 661 11.87 5.09 5.06
N SER A 662 12.83 4.88 4.14
CA SER A 662 13.49 5.94 3.37
C SER A 662 12.67 6.43 2.17
N GLU A 663 11.74 5.61 1.68
CA GLU A 663 10.86 5.95 0.54
C GLU A 663 9.52 6.52 1.00
N ASN A 664 9.04 6.12 2.18
CA ASN A 664 7.68 6.41 2.66
C ASN A 664 7.71 7.49 3.75
N THR A 665 6.90 8.54 3.60
CA THR A 665 6.92 9.70 4.49
C THR A 665 6.11 9.46 5.77
N MET A 666 6.74 9.63 6.93
CA MET A 666 6.05 9.70 8.22
C MET A 666 5.49 11.10 8.44
N MET A 667 4.21 11.19 8.79
CA MET A 667 3.49 12.41 9.12
C MET A 667 3.05 12.37 10.59
N LEU A 668 3.69 13.18 11.43
CA LEU A 668 3.21 13.44 12.79
C LEU A 668 2.18 14.56 12.75
N TYR A 669 0.99 14.29 13.28
CA TYR A 669 -0.09 15.25 13.44
C TYR A 669 -0.27 15.55 14.93
N GLN A 670 -0.13 16.82 15.33
CA GLN A 670 -0.29 17.27 16.71
C GLN A 670 -1.20 18.50 16.79
N VAL A 671 -2.10 18.53 17.76
CA VAL A 671 -3.00 19.66 18.00
C VAL A 671 -2.59 20.38 19.29
N TYR A 672 -2.28 21.67 19.20
CA TYR A 672 -1.82 22.48 20.32
C TYR A 672 -2.70 23.72 20.55
N THR A 673 -2.94 24.04 21.82
CA THR A 673 -3.22 25.42 22.23
C THR A 673 -1.89 26.08 22.62
N VAL A 674 -1.54 27.21 22.01
CA VAL A 674 -0.29 27.96 22.23
C VAL A 674 -0.61 29.32 22.86
N ASP A 675 -0.10 29.59 24.07
CA ASP A 675 -0.13 30.91 24.70
C ASP A 675 1.30 31.49 24.67
N PHE A 676 1.46 32.64 24.02
CA PHE A 676 2.77 33.28 23.79
C PHE A 676 2.68 34.80 23.93
N THR A 677 3.82 35.47 24.19
CA THR A 677 3.83 36.93 24.33
C THR A 677 3.98 37.63 22.97
N CYS A 678 3.23 38.71 22.78
CA CYS A 678 3.31 39.56 21.59
C CYS A 678 3.48 41.03 22.00
N GLN A 679 4.59 41.63 21.58
CA GLN A 679 4.92 43.03 21.90
C GLN A 679 4.13 44.02 21.03
N PHE A 680 2.90 44.33 21.43
CA PHE A 680 2.02 45.27 20.75
C PHE A 680 2.58 46.71 20.73
N GLN A 681 2.75 47.27 19.53
CA GLN A 681 3.20 48.64 19.27
C GLN A 681 2.01 49.62 19.23
N LEU A 682 1.50 50.00 20.40
CA LEU A 682 0.24 50.76 20.54
C LEU A 682 0.35 52.28 20.27
N ARG A 683 1.41 52.76 19.62
CA ARG A 683 1.65 54.21 19.41
C ARG A 683 0.54 54.88 18.58
N LEU A 684 0.03 54.17 17.57
CA LEU A 684 -0.99 54.65 16.62
C LEU A 684 -2.41 54.19 16.98
N TYR A 685 -2.59 53.62 18.17
CA TYR A 685 -3.88 53.07 18.62
C TYR A 685 -4.99 54.15 18.62
N PRO A 686 -6.20 53.85 18.10
CA PRO A 686 -6.72 52.55 17.67
C PRO A 686 -6.58 52.26 16.15
N PHE A 687 -5.73 53.00 15.43
CA PHE A 687 -5.51 52.83 13.98
C PHE A 687 -4.26 51.99 13.68
N ASP A 688 -3.86 51.14 14.63
CA ASP A 688 -2.63 50.39 14.62
C ASP A 688 -2.71 49.08 13.83
N SER A 689 -1.53 48.63 13.37
CA SER A 689 -1.31 47.28 12.86
C SER A 689 -0.21 46.62 13.68
N GLN A 690 -0.46 45.40 14.14
CA GLN A 690 0.41 44.63 15.01
C GLN A 690 1.02 43.44 14.25
N VAL A 691 2.24 43.06 14.62
CA VAL A 691 2.91 41.87 14.09
C VAL A 691 3.29 40.98 15.26
N CYS A 692 2.61 39.85 15.39
CA CYS A 692 2.91 38.82 16.38
C CYS A 692 3.64 37.67 15.69
N SER A 693 4.68 37.11 16.32
CA SER A 693 5.42 35.99 15.74
C SER A 693 5.75 34.91 16.76
N VAL A 694 5.80 33.67 16.27
CA VAL A 694 6.11 32.44 17.00
C VAL A 694 7.12 31.65 16.18
N ALA A 695 8.23 31.24 16.79
CA ALA A 695 9.30 30.48 16.18
C ALA A 695 9.30 29.03 16.69
N PHE A 696 9.29 28.08 15.76
CA PHE A 696 9.42 26.66 15.99
C PHE A 696 10.85 26.27 15.63
N SER A 697 11.63 25.72 16.58
CA SER A 697 13.02 25.32 16.36
C SER A 697 13.26 23.90 16.84
N LEU A 698 14.10 23.13 16.15
CA LEU A 698 14.51 21.80 16.60
C LEU A 698 15.34 21.90 17.89
N ILE A 699 15.11 20.98 18.84
CA ILE A 699 15.87 20.87 20.08
C ILE A 699 16.67 19.56 20.13
N GLY A 700 17.86 19.60 20.73
CA GLY A 700 18.73 18.43 20.92
C GLY A 700 19.50 17.98 19.66
N VAL A 701 19.30 18.61 18.51
CA VAL A 701 19.94 18.24 17.23
C VAL A 701 20.55 19.47 16.56
N SER A 702 21.74 19.32 15.99
CA SER A 702 22.44 20.39 15.26
C SER A 702 21.95 20.49 13.80
N PRO A 703 21.92 21.71 13.20
CA PRO A 703 21.58 21.91 11.79
C PRO A 703 22.42 21.10 10.78
N SER A 704 23.60 20.59 11.19
CA SER A 704 24.43 19.71 10.35
C SER A 704 23.89 18.28 10.17
N PHE A 705 22.88 17.89 10.95
CA PHE A 705 22.27 16.57 10.90
C PHE A 705 20.80 16.62 10.48
N VAL A 706 20.03 17.57 11.02
CA VAL A 706 18.60 17.72 10.74
C VAL A 706 18.28 19.20 10.58
N ILE A 707 17.53 19.54 9.54
CA ILE A 707 17.04 20.90 9.28
C ILE A 707 15.51 20.94 9.32
N LEU A 708 14.95 22.08 9.74
CA LEU A 708 13.51 22.34 9.76
C LEU A 708 13.13 23.22 8.57
N ASP A 709 12.59 22.61 7.51
CA ASP A 709 12.16 23.29 6.29
C ASP A 709 10.63 23.49 6.27
N LYS A 710 10.14 24.50 5.55
CA LYS A 710 8.69 24.70 5.39
C LYS A 710 8.10 23.76 4.35
N GLU A 711 6.94 23.19 4.64
CA GLU A 711 6.13 22.47 3.65
C GLU A 711 5.32 23.49 2.84
N GLU A 712 5.58 23.60 1.53
CA GLU A 712 4.99 24.61 0.64
C GLU A 712 5.14 26.05 1.19
N ASP A 713 4.05 26.72 1.55
CA ASP A 713 4.04 28.05 2.20
C ASP A 713 4.29 27.99 3.72
N GLY A 714 4.26 26.79 4.32
CA GLY A 714 4.58 26.50 5.72
C GLY A 714 3.50 26.89 6.73
N VAL A 715 2.58 27.78 6.36
CA VAL A 715 1.49 28.25 7.22
C VAL A 715 0.17 28.40 6.47
N ILE A 716 -0.90 27.82 7.03
CA ILE A 716 -2.28 27.90 6.52
C ILE A 716 -3.16 28.50 7.61
N PHE A 717 -4.13 29.34 7.25
CA PHE A 717 -5.11 29.89 8.18
C PHE A 717 -6.52 29.47 7.78
N THR A 718 -7.10 28.48 8.49
CA THR A 718 -8.43 27.92 8.23
C THR A 718 -9.55 28.59 9.05
N GLY A 719 -9.19 29.37 10.07
CA GLY A 719 -10.13 30.09 10.93
C GLY A 719 -10.81 31.32 10.32
N LYS A 720 -11.67 31.98 11.11
CA LYS A 720 -12.25 33.29 10.76
C LYS A 720 -11.19 34.39 10.89
N LYS A 721 -10.81 35.02 9.77
CA LYS A 721 -9.80 36.10 9.74
C LYS A 721 -10.25 37.37 10.47
N LYS A 722 -11.55 37.67 10.43
CA LYS A 722 -12.14 38.81 11.15
C LYS A 722 -12.56 38.39 12.56
N LEU A 723 -11.85 38.90 13.55
CA LEU A 723 -12.11 38.68 14.98
C LEU A 723 -13.00 39.82 15.52
N LEU A 724 -13.16 39.89 16.84
CA LEU A 724 -13.97 40.93 17.49
C LEU A 724 -13.30 42.32 17.42
N GLU A 725 -12.01 42.40 17.75
CA GLU A 725 -11.26 43.66 17.85
C GLU A 725 -10.20 43.84 16.74
N TYR A 726 -9.78 42.74 16.10
CA TYR A 726 -8.72 42.73 15.09
C TYR A 726 -9.11 41.89 13.87
N GLU A 727 -8.42 42.12 12.75
CA GLU A 727 -8.52 41.31 11.54
C GLU A 727 -7.13 40.82 11.11
N VAL A 728 -7.01 39.51 10.84
CA VAL A 728 -5.77 38.89 10.36
C VAL A 728 -5.60 39.22 8.87
N THR A 729 -4.67 40.13 8.55
CA THR A 729 -4.46 40.60 7.18
C THR A 729 -3.50 39.72 6.39
N SER A 730 -2.47 39.19 7.03
CA SER A 730 -1.46 38.33 6.39
C SER A 730 -0.80 37.40 7.41
N PHE A 731 -0.35 36.24 6.93
CA PHE A 731 0.40 35.24 7.69
C PHE A 731 1.52 34.71 6.80
N THR A 732 2.74 34.57 7.33
CA THR A 732 3.92 34.14 6.57
C THR A 732 4.86 33.33 7.44
N MET A 733 5.48 32.27 6.89
CA MET A 733 6.56 31.53 7.54
C MET A 733 7.90 31.91 6.92
N THR A 734 8.89 32.23 7.76
CA THR A 734 10.26 32.60 7.36
C THR A 734 11.27 31.88 8.25
N PRO A 735 12.48 31.51 7.77
CA PRO A 735 13.48 30.86 8.61
C PRO A 735 13.90 31.72 9.82
N VAL A 736 14.46 31.06 10.84
CA VAL A 736 15.05 31.70 12.02
C VAL A 736 16.54 31.96 11.77
N ASP A 737 16.96 33.23 11.87
CA ASP A 737 18.36 33.63 11.76
C ASP A 737 19.19 33.28 13.02
N ASP A 738 19.47 31.99 13.23
CA ASP A 738 20.34 31.48 14.29
C ASP A 738 21.29 30.38 13.73
N PRO A 739 22.63 30.54 13.83
CA PRO A 739 23.56 29.53 13.31
C PRO A 739 23.61 28.23 14.15
N LEU A 740 23.04 28.22 15.36
CA LEU A 740 23.05 27.06 16.26
C LEU A 740 21.73 26.28 16.27
N LYS A 741 20.63 26.88 15.80
CA LYS A 741 19.30 26.26 15.77
C LYS A 741 18.69 26.32 14.36
N SER A 742 18.18 25.19 13.86
CA SER A 742 17.33 25.19 12.67
C SER A 742 15.88 25.39 13.09
N GLY A 743 15.22 26.39 12.52
CA GLY A 743 13.86 26.77 12.92
C GLY A 743 13.13 27.64 11.90
N GLN A 744 11.81 27.71 12.04
CA GLN A 744 10.88 28.45 11.20
C GLN A 744 9.97 29.34 12.04
N ARG A 745 9.88 30.62 11.68
CA ARG A 745 9.09 31.66 12.35
C ARG A 745 7.82 31.96 11.58
N VAL A 746 6.67 31.69 12.20
CA VAL A 746 5.36 32.11 11.73
C VAL A 746 5.08 33.52 12.23
N SER A 747 4.74 34.44 11.33
CA SER A 747 4.41 35.83 11.64
C SER A 747 2.99 36.16 11.19
N LEU A 748 2.16 36.67 12.10
CA LEU A 748 0.79 37.13 11.85
C LEU A 748 0.73 38.66 11.89
N LYS A 749 0.18 39.29 10.84
CA LYS A 749 -0.16 40.71 10.83
C LYS A 749 -1.64 40.89 11.17
N LEU A 750 -1.90 41.65 12.23
CA LEU A 750 -3.23 41.97 12.75
C LEU A 750 -3.51 43.45 12.53
N LYS A 751 -4.70 43.80 12.01
CA LYS A 751 -5.15 45.19 11.86
C LYS A 751 -6.29 45.47 12.86
N ASN A 752 -6.22 46.58 13.58
CA ASN A 752 -7.26 46.97 14.55
C ASN A 752 -8.56 47.37 13.83
N LEU A 753 -9.71 46.89 14.33
CA LEU A 753 -11.05 47.25 13.85
C LEU A 753 -11.54 48.53 14.55
N SER A 754 -10.91 49.66 14.21
CA SER A 754 -11.06 50.96 14.87
C SER A 754 -12.49 51.54 14.92
N GLY A 755 -13.45 50.98 14.17
CA GLY A 755 -14.81 51.50 14.02
C GLY A 755 -15.59 51.65 15.34
N TYR A 756 -15.39 50.73 16.29
CA TYR A 756 -16.00 50.81 17.63
C TYR A 756 -15.50 52.03 18.41
N TYR A 757 -14.18 52.29 18.38
CA TYR A 757 -13.60 53.46 19.06
C TYR A 757 -14.06 54.77 18.44
N ILE A 758 -14.24 54.81 17.11
CA ILE A 758 -14.80 56.00 16.42
C ILE A 758 -16.20 56.33 16.94
N SER A 759 -17.11 55.35 17.00
CA SER A 759 -18.49 55.59 17.44
C SER A 759 -18.63 55.79 18.95
N SER A 760 -17.88 55.08 19.77
CA SER A 760 -18.02 55.10 21.24
C SER A 760 -17.11 56.09 21.95
N THR A 761 -16.01 56.56 21.33
CA THR A 761 -15.05 57.50 21.95
C THR A 761 -14.94 58.82 21.19
N TYR A 762 -14.68 58.80 19.88
CA TYR A 762 -14.47 60.04 19.13
C TYR A 762 -15.77 60.84 18.93
N VAL A 763 -16.89 60.19 18.59
CA VAL A 763 -18.17 60.91 18.41
C VAL A 763 -18.67 61.57 19.71
N PRO A 764 -18.73 60.90 20.88
CA PRO A 764 -19.16 61.55 22.12
C PRO A 764 -18.25 62.69 22.57
N THR A 765 -16.93 62.54 22.43
CA THR A 765 -15.99 63.61 22.82
C THR A 765 -16.07 64.84 21.92
N LEU A 766 -16.34 64.68 20.62
CA LEU A 766 -16.67 65.80 19.72
C LEU A 766 -17.97 66.50 20.09
N LEU A 767 -19.00 65.75 20.49
CA LEU A 767 -20.28 66.32 20.93
C LEU A 767 -20.12 67.14 22.23
N LEU A 768 -19.35 66.66 23.20
CA LEU A 768 -19.04 67.40 24.44
C LEU A 768 -18.35 68.73 24.16
N VAL A 769 -17.27 68.72 23.38
CA VAL A 769 -16.55 69.97 23.02
C VAL A 769 -17.43 70.91 22.20
N THR A 770 -18.35 70.38 21.39
CA THR A 770 -19.36 71.19 20.68
C THR A 770 -20.33 71.86 21.66
N ILE A 771 -20.82 71.14 22.68
CA ILE A 771 -21.68 71.69 23.74
C ILE A 771 -20.93 72.77 24.53
N CYS A 772 -19.68 72.51 24.92
CA CYS A 772 -18.83 73.48 25.61
C CYS A 772 -18.63 74.76 24.77
N TYR A 773 -18.36 74.63 23.47
CA TYR A 773 -18.26 75.76 22.53
C TYR A 773 -19.57 76.57 22.41
N LEU A 774 -20.73 75.91 22.39
CA LEU A 774 -22.03 76.59 22.28
C LEU A 774 -22.34 77.52 23.46
N THR A 775 -21.73 77.32 24.64
CA THR A 775 -21.88 78.23 25.80
C THR A 775 -21.45 79.68 25.48
N LEU A 776 -20.54 79.90 24.54
CA LEU A 776 -20.13 81.23 24.09
C LEU A 776 -21.28 82.03 23.42
N TYR A 777 -22.32 81.33 22.96
CA TYR A 777 -23.50 81.91 22.29
C TYR A 777 -24.67 82.25 23.22
N PHE A 778 -24.64 81.83 24.49
CA PHE A 778 -25.64 82.26 25.48
C PHE A 778 -25.57 83.78 25.71
N ASP A 779 -26.52 84.39 26.45
CA ASP A 779 -26.38 85.80 26.80
C ASP A 779 -25.14 86.00 27.69
N ILE A 780 -24.43 87.12 27.50
CA ILE A 780 -23.31 87.54 28.36
C ILE A 780 -23.83 87.94 29.77
N ALA A 781 -25.15 88.09 29.93
CA ALA A 781 -25.83 88.17 31.22
C ALA A 781 -25.71 86.90 32.10
N ASP A 782 -25.66 85.70 31.50
CA ASP A 782 -25.94 84.45 32.22
C ASP A 782 -24.66 83.62 32.48
N PHE A 783 -23.77 84.17 33.30
CA PHE A 783 -22.48 83.56 33.64
C PHE A 783 -22.62 82.19 34.32
N THR A 784 -23.58 82.05 35.25
CA THR A 784 -23.82 80.82 36.02
C THR A 784 -24.03 79.62 35.11
N ASP A 785 -24.91 79.76 34.12
CA ASP A 785 -25.29 78.66 33.23
C ASP A 785 -24.15 78.31 32.26
N ARG A 786 -23.47 79.34 31.72
CA ARG A 786 -22.29 79.18 30.85
C ARG A 786 -21.18 78.37 31.52
N VAL A 787 -20.81 78.74 32.75
CA VAL A 787 -19.71 78.08 33.47
C VAL A 787 -20.14 76.73 34.02
N MET A 788 -21.39 76.56 34.47
CA MET A 788 -21.90 75.27 34.91
C MET A 788 -21.83 74.22 33.78
N VAL A 789 -22.32 74.55 32.58
CA VAL A 789 -22.26 73.63 31.41
C VAL A 789 -20.82 73.34 30.98
N SER A 790 -19.92 74.32 31.04
CA SER A 790 -18.52 74.13 30.64
C SER A 790 -17.75 73.25 31.65
N LEU A 791 -17.99 73.42 32.96
CA LEU A 791 -17.38 72.60 34.00
C LEU A 791 -17.92 71.17 34.04
N THR A 792 -19.21 70.96 33.74
CA THR A 792 -19.77 69.61 33.63
C THR A 792 -19.26 68.88 32.38
N SER A 793 -19.10 69.57 31.24
CA SER A 793 -18.44 69.00 30.05
C SER A 793 -17.02 68.52 30.38
N LEU A 794 -16.22 69.38 31.03
CA LEU A 794 -14.84 69.08 31.42
C LEU A 794 -14.75 67.88 32.38
N LEU A 795 -15.68 67.77 33.33
CA LEU A 795 -15.74 66.64 34.26
C LEU A 795 -16.07 65.33 33.52
N VAL A 796 -17.03 65.34 32.60
CA VAL A 796 -17.40 64.16 31.80
C VAL A 796 -16.28 63.76 30.86
N LEU A 797 -15.62 64.72 30.21
CA LEU A 797 -14.47 64.47 29.32
C LEU A 797 -13.28 63.86 30.08
N ALA A 798 -12.98 64.36 31.28
CA ALA A 798 -11.94 63.80 32.15
C ALA A 798 -12.30 62.38 32.64
N ALA A 799 -13.58 62.11 32.95
CA ALA A 799 -14.05 60.77 33.31
C ALA A 799 -13.92 59.78 32.15
N LEU A 800 -14.30 60.18 30.92
CA LEU A 800 -14.12 59.37 29.71
C LEU A 800 -12.65 59.08 29.42
N PHE A 801 -11.75 60.07 29.57
CA PHE A 801 -10.31 59.84 29.45
C PHE A 801 -9.81 58.79 30.45
N SER A 802 -10.21 58.88 31.71
CA SER A 802 -9.84 57.89 32.73
C SER A 802 -10.39 56.50 32.41
N GLN A 803 -11.61 56.40 31.87
CA GLN A 803 -12.21 55.12 31.47
C GLN A 803 -11.43 54.47 30.31
N THR A 804 -11.18 55.21 29.24
CA THR A 804 -10.43 54.71 28.07
C THR A 804 -8.97 54.41 28.40
N SER A 805 -8.35 55.16 29.33
CA SER A 805 -6.98 54.90 29.80
C SER A 805 -6.86 53.58 30.60
N GLN A 806 -7.93 53.13 31.25
CA GLN A 806 -7.96 51.85 31.98
C GLN A 806 -8.16 50.62 31.08
N SER A 807 -8.82 50.76 29.93
CA SER A 807 -9.05 49.65 28.99
C SER A 807 -7.87 49.33 28.07
N ILE A 808 -6.75 50.05 28.18
CA ILE A 808 -5.57 49.94 27.30
C ILE A 808 -4.32 49.89 28.20
N PRO A 809 -3.32 49.02 27.95
CA PRO A 809 -2.13 48.93 28.83
C PRO A 809 -1.41 50.27 28.98
N LYS A 810 -0.82 50.50 30.15
CA LYS A 810 -0.02 51.69 30.44
C LYS A 810 1.32 51.61 29.69
N THR A 811 1.61 52.62 28.88
CA THR A 811 2.83 52.71 28.07
C THR A 811 3.65 53.94 28.48
N ALA A 812 4.98 53.86 28.38
CA ALA A 812 5.86 55.00 28.66
C ALA A 812 5.79 56.10 27.58
N TYR A 813 5.38 55.73 26.36
CA TYR A 813 5.10 56.66 25.26
C TYR A 813 3.61 57.06 25.23
N LEU A 814 3.35 58.27 24.74
CA LEU A 814 1.98 58.75 24.45
C LEU A 814 1.40 58.00 23.25
N LYS A 815 0.15 57.57 23.37
CA LYS A 815 -0.64 56.99 22.28
C LYS A 815 -1.36 58.10 21.53
N LEU A 816 -1.75 57.83 20.28
CA LEU A 816 -2.51 58.78 19.46
C LEU A 816 -3.83 59.19 20.12
N ILE A 817 -4.54 58.24 20.74
CA ILE A 817 -5.76 58.51 21.54
C ILE A 817 -5.52 59.37 22.79
N ASP A 818 -4.34 59.30 23.42
CA ASP A 818 -4.02 60.14 24.59
C ASP A 818 -3.86 61.61 24.16
N LEU A 819 -3.21 61.85 23.01
CA LEU A 819 -3.08 63.19 22.41
C LEU A 819 -4.43 63.81 22.06
N TRP A 820 -5.39 63.00 21.61
CA TRP A 820 -6.77 63.44 21.35
C TRP A 820 -7.42 63.98 22.62
N PHE A 821 -7.47 63.18 23.69
CA PHE A 821 -8.08 63.60 24.95
C PHE A 821 -7.38 64.81 25.59
N VAL A 822 -6.04 64.81 25.64
CA VAL A 822 -5.27 65.93 26.21
C VAL A 822 -5.56 67.23 25.45
N PHE A 823 -5.65 67.20 24.13
CA PHE A 823 -6.01 68.39 23.35
C PHE A 823 -7.42 68.89 23.67
N LEU A 824 -8.43 68.02 23.69
CA LEU A 824 -9.81 68.43 23.98
C LEU A 824 -9.95 68.99 25.41
N ILE A 825 -9.30 68.38 26.40
CA ILE A 825 -9.30 68.85 27.81
C ILE A 825 -8.66 70.24 27.91
N VAL A 826 -7.54 70.49 27.22
CA VAL A 826 -6.90 71.81 27.17
C VAL A 826 -7.80 72.85 26.50
N VAL A 827 -8.50 72.49 25.41
CA VAL A 827 -9.44 73.38 24.73
C VAL A 827 -10.63 73.76 25.62
N GLU A 828 -11.26 72.80 26.30
CA GLU A 828 -12.36 73.10 27.23
C GLU A 828 -11.89 73.94 28.44
N PHE A 829 -10.69 73.67 28.97
CA PHE A 829 -10.11 74.51 30.02
C PHE A 829 -9.88 75.96 29.55
N VAL A 830 -9.43 76.15 28.30
CA VAL A 830 -9.31 77.50 27.70
C VAL A 830 -10.68 78.16 27.53
N ILE A 831 -11.75 77.42 27.16
CA ILE A 831 -13.12 77.96 27.12
C ILE A 831 -13.55 78.45 28.52
N VAL A 832 -13.34 77.65 29.57
CA VAL A 832 -13.65 78.04 30.96
C VAL A 832 -12.89 79.30 31.36
N LEU A 833 -11.58 79.40 31.05
CA LEU A 833 -10.78 80.60 31.31
C LEU A 833 -11.33 81.83 30.58
N VAL A 834 -11.71 81.68 29.29
CA VAL A 834 -12.31 82.77 28.51
C VAL A 834 -13.63 83.25 29.13
N LEU A 835 -14.50 82.33 29.58
CA LEU A 835 -15.74 82.69 30.25
C LEU A 835 -15.51 83.51 31.53
N VAL A 836 -14.55 83.10 32.36
CA VAL A 836 -14.16 83.84 33.59
C VAL A 836 -13.56 85.21 33.26
N ILE A 837 -12.75 85.31 32.20
CA ILE A 837 -12.17 86.59 31.75
C ILE A 837 -13.25 87.54 31.21
N VAL A 838 -14.20 87.03 30.40
CA VAL A 838 -15.35 87.80 29.90
C VAL A 838 -16.21 88.32 31.05
N GLU A 839 -16.46 87.51 32.08
CA GLU A 839 -17.21 87.93 33.27
C GLU A 839 -16.48 88.99 34.09
N ASN A 840 -15.18 88.81 34.36
CA ASN A 840 -14.37 89.82 35.04
C ASN A 840 -14.37 91.16 34.27
N MET A 841 -14.30 91.12 32.93
CA MET A 841 -14.44 92.33 32.11
C MET A 841 -15.85 92.93 32.15
N ARG A 842 -16.90 92.10 32.25
CA ARG A 842 -18.29 92.55 32.41
C ARG A 842 -18.49 93.30 33.74
N LEU A 843 -17.94 92.75 34.84
CA LEU A 843 -18.06 93.33 36.18
C LEU A 843 -17.23 94.61 36.38
N ARG A 844 -16.16 94.80 35.60
CA ARG A 844 -15.38 96.05 35.55
C ARG A 844 -16.17 97.19 34.89
N LYS A 845 -17.10 97.80 35.64
CA LYS A 845 -17.70 99.09 35.26
C LYS A 845 -16.65 100.20 35.22
N ASN A 846 -16.76 101.06 34.21
CA ASN A 846 -16.01 102.33 34.17
C ASN A 846 -16.35 103.20 35.38
N LYS A 847 -15.36 103.92 35.90
CA LYS A 847 -15.60 105.04 36.84
C LYS A 847 -16.44 106.10 36.13
N VAL A 848 -17.53 106.53 36.78
CA VAL A 848 -18.36 107.64 36.30
C VAL A 848 -17.59 108.95 36.49
N PHE A 849 -17.53 109.77 35.44
CA PHE A 849 -17.41 111.22 35.57
C PHE A 849 -18.79 111.83 35.25
N PRO A 850 -19.28 112.82 36.02
CA PRO A 850 -20.55 113.46 35.73
C PRO A 850 -20.39 114.48 34.61
N SER A 851 -21.36 114.53 33.70
CA SER A 851 -21.53 115.64 32.77
C SER A 851 -23.01 116.04 32.72
N ASN A 852 -23.31 117.23 33.24
CA ASN A 852 -24.65 117.81 33.18
C ASN A 852 -25.02 118.12 31.72
N VAL A 853 -26.16 117.62 31.25
CA VAL A 853 -26.83 118.17 30.06
C VAL A 853 -28.30 118.39 30.40
N THR A 854 -28.76 119.61 30.15
CA THR A 854 -30.08 120.14 30.53
C THR A 854 -31.21 119.56 29.69
N VAL A 855 -32.29 119.15 30.34
CA VAL A 855 -33.58 118.89 29.68
C VAL A 855 -34.23 120.23 29.32
N ILE A 856 -34.49 120.47 28.04
CA ILE A 856 -35.28 121.62 27.60
C ILE A 856 -36.76 121.28 27.79
N SER A 857 -37.43 121.99 28.69
CA SER A 857 -38.88 121.96 28.82
C SER A 857 -39.52 122.75 27.68
N VAL A 858 -40.36 122.11 26.87
CA VAL A 858 -41.29 122.83 25.97
C VAL A 858 -42.63 122.96 26.68
N THR A 859 -43.00 124.17 27.05
CA THR A 859 -44.35 124.51 27.53
C THR A 859 -45.26 124.82 26.35
N THR A 860 -46.31 124.01 26.14
CA THR A 860 -47.48 124.41 25.34
C THR A 860 -48.56 124.97 26.25
N ALA A 861 -49.19 126.07 25.84
CA ALA A 861 -50.19 126.77 26.64
C ALA A 861 -51.58 126.10 26.57
N SER A 862 -51.78 125.06 27.37
CA SER A 862 -53.08 124.67 27.95
C SER A 862 -52.82 123.57 28.99
N GLY A 863 -53.43 123.67 30.17
CA GLY A 863 -53.12 122.77 31.29
C GLY A 863 -53.90 121.47 31.24
N ASP A 864 -53.20 120.35 31.40
CA ASP A 864 -53.68 119.19 32.16
C ASP A 864 -52.51 118.27 32.57
N LYS A 865 -52.64 117.55 33.68
CA LYS A 865 -51.60 116.64 34.20
C LYS A 865 -51.90 115.19 33.82
N PHE A 866 -50.99 114.55 33.09
CA PHE A 866 -50.90 113.08 33.02
C PHE A 866 -49.52 112.60 33.48
N PRO A 867 -49.43 111.73 34.51
CA PRO A 867 -48.19 111.04 34.84
C PRO A 867 -48.01 109.84 33.90
N ALA A 868 -47.12 109.97 32.92
CA ALA A 868 -46.66 108.83 32.13
C ALA A 868 -45.42 108.22 32.79
N GLU A 869 -45.57 107.10 33.52
CA GLU A 869 -44.41 106.29 33.88
C GLU A 869 -43.80 105.66 32.62
N THR A 870 -42.50 105.81 32.43
CA THR A 870 -41.77 105.02 31.42
C THR A 870 -40.37 104.67 31.91
N LYS A 871 -40.27 103.57 32.68
CA LYS A 871 -38.97 102.96 33.04
C LYS A 871 -38.33 102.32 31.80
N LYS A 872 -37.52 103.08 31.06
CA LYS A 872 -36.54 102.51 30.11
C LYS A 872 -35.25 102.15 30.82
N ARG A 873 -35.02 100.84 31.01
CA ARG A 873 -33.79 100.29 31.60
C ARG A 873 -32.70 100.20 30.53
N HIS A 874 -31.88 101.25 30.39
CA HIS A 874 -30.68 101.16 29.54
C HIS A 874 -29.66 100.20 30.17
N VAL A 875 -29.25 99.19 29.40
CA VAL A 875 -28.14 98.29 29.73
C VAL A 875 -26.95 98.69 28.86
N GLU A 876 -25.97 99.36 29.45
CA GLU A 876 -24.69 99.62 28.77
C GLU A 876 -23.82 98.37 28.83
N VAL A 877 -23.56 97.76 27.67
CA VAL A 877 -22.75 96.54 27.56
C VAL A 877 -21.28 96.93 27.35
N ASN A 878 -20.37 96.35 28.15
CA ASN A 878 -18.93 96.59 27.99
C ASN A 878 -18.40 96.03 26.66
N ARG A 879 -18.01 96.91 25.73
CA ARG A 879 -17.51 96.55 24.39
C ARG A 879 -16.31 95.60 24.44
N ALA A 880 -15.45 95.66 25.47
CA ALA A 880 -14.30 94.77 25.61
C ALA A 880 -14.70 93.31 25.89
N ALA A 881 -15.74 93.10 26.70
CA ALA A 881 -16.29 91.77 26.97
C ALA A 881 -16.94 91.16 25.72
N VAL A 882 -17.70 91.97 24.96
CA VAL A 882 -18.30 91.57 23.67
C VAL A 882 -17.24 91.24 22.63
N LEU A 883 -16.17 92.05 22.53
CA LEU A 883 -15.07 91.82 21.60
C LEU A 883 -14.34 90.51 21.92
N THR A 884 -14.03 90.26 23.20
CA THR A 884 -13.34 89.02 23.60
C THR A 884 -14.19 87.77 23.38
N ASN A 885 -15.49 87.82 23.70
CA ASN A 885 -16.42 86.71 23.43
C ASN A 885 -16.56 86.47 21.91
N THR A 886 -16.59 87.52 21.09
CA THR A 886 -16.64 87.41 19.62
C THR A 886 -15.33 86.87 19.04
N LEU A 887 -14.18 87.27 19.56
CA LEU A 887 -12.86 86.79 19.14
C LEU A 887 -12.66 85.31 19.50
N ALA A 888 -13.10 84.89 20.69
CA ALA A 888 -13.10 83.48 21.10
C ALA A 888 -13.97 82.59 20.19
N LYS A 889 -15.15 83.08 19.77
CA LYS A 889 -16.01 82.39 18.78
C LYS A 889 -15.34 82.11 17.43
N VAL A 890 -14.27 82.83 17.07
CA VAL A 890 -13.56 82.63 15.79
C VAL A 890 -12.26 81.85 15.97
N LEU A 891 -11.47 82.16 17.02
CA LEU A 891 -10.17 81.53 17.23
C LEU A 891 -10.24 80.09 17.75
N LEU A 892 -11.23 79.75 18.58
CA LEU A 892 -11.36 78.39 19.11
C LEU A 892 -11.75 77.35 18.04
N PRO A 893 -12.78 77.55 17.19
CA PRO A 893 -13.12 76.57 16.16
C PRO A 893 -12.05 76.48 15.06
N SER A 894 -11.30 77.56 14.77
CA SER A 894 -10.16 77.49 13.84
C SER A 894 -8.99 76.68 14.42
N LEU A 895 -8.71 76.77 15.73
CA LEU A 895 -7.73 75.92 16.41
C LEU A 895 -8.15 74.45 16.41
N ILE A 896 -9.42 74.17 16.75
CA ILE A 896 -9.97 72.80 16.77
C ILE A 896 -9.95 72.17 15.37
N THR A 897 -10.37 72.89 14.34
CA THR A 897 -10.39 72.36 12.96
C THR A 897 -8.97 72.12 12.42
N LEU A 898 -8.01 72.99 12.73
CA LEU A 898 -6.60 72.79 12.36
C LEU A 898 -6.00 71.56 13.06
N PHE A 899 -6.30 71.33 14.34
CA PHE A 899 -5.90 70.11 15.03
C PHE A 899 -6.55 68.86 14.43
N ILE A 900 -7.86 68.86 14.21
CA ILE A 900 -8.57 67.70 13.62
C ILE A 900 -8.01 67.36 12.23
N LEU A 901 -7.70 68.37 11.41
CA LEU A 901 -7.11 68.15 10.08
C LEU A 901 -5.69 67.58 10.16
N GLY A 902 -4.85 68.11 11.06
CA GLY A 902 -3.51 67.54 11.32
C GLY A 902 -3.57 66.11 11.86
N TYR A 903 -4.47 65.84 12.80
CA TYR A 903 -4.72 64.51 13.38
C TYR A 903 -5.19 63.52 12.31
N ALA A 904 -6.14 63.92 11.46
CA ALA A 904 -6.64 63.10 10.36
C ALA A 904 -5.55 62.78 9.32
N ILE A 905 -4.63 63.71 9.03
CA ILE A 905 -3.46 63.44 8.17
C ILE A 905 -2.55 62.39 8.81
N VAL A 906 -2.25 62.51 10.11
CA VAL A 906 -1.45 61.51 10.83
C VAL A 906 -2.13 60.13 10.82
N CYS A 907 -3.44 60.05 11.08
CA CYS A 907 -4.21 58.81 10.99
C CYS A 907 -4.21 58.22 9.56
N TYR A 908 -4.34 59.05 8.52
CA TYR A 908 -4.35 58.59 7.13
C TYR A 908 -2.99 58.03 6.71
N VAL A 909 -1.90 58.72 7.06
CA VAL A 909 -0.52 58.25 6.80
C VAL A 909 -0.23 56.98 7.60
N ALA A 910 -0.73 56.86 8.83
CA ALA A 910 -0.60 55.68 9.68
C ALA A 910 -1.42 54.46 9.22
N SER A 911 -2.48 54.67 8.43
CA SER A 911 -3.37 53.61 7.94
C SER A 911 -2.94 53.00 6.60
N ARG A 912 -1.91 53.55 5.94
CA ARG A 912 -1.24 52.99 4.76
C ARG A 912 -0.06 52.12 5.18
#